data_AF-A0A1X7DMR5-F1
#
_entry.id   AF-A0A1X7DMR5-F1
#
_cell.length_a   1.000
_cell.length_b   1.000
_cell.length_c   1.000
_cell.angle_alpha   90.00
_cell.angle_beta   90.00
_cell.angle_gamma   90.00
#
_symmetry.space_group_name_H-M   'P 1'
#
loop_
_entity.id
_entity.type
_entity.pdbx_description
1 polymer ?
#
loop_
_entity_poly.entity_id
_entity_poly.type
_entity_poly.pdbx_seq_one_letter_code
_entity_poly.pdbx_strand_id
1 'polypeptide(L)'
;MSRFFEYGEEIIGYADEEDLSQKIQRLLDDPEEYERIRLNGFKRLINDHLYEHRWMQLFARLRNASVQTTSWLSEERRGEVVKALAPSLPRSRKVLLSGFYGAGNLGDELILRSISAALEKADPAINVVVAAENPYKVELDHGLQAFKRTDVFEGAHQLHTADAVVVGGGGLWHDLTFQRAGGLASLVTGSTMSIAGFGNLPLMGRVLGVPYHVIGLGAGPLEDEDAKAMVHFLASQTTSMLLRDEESRKVVEGTGVASECIETAPDVVYAVDLPDHPGRDEVPEVLLDLKRDSYQLIGINLRRWSHFDMTSVRATIEKTISTIAAGQKIAVVGIPMQAGASHDRQILAALGESLTPNVPFVILPDPPSFSLLDACLNILDVLVTMRLHAALVAHRRYIPTVGLAYDPKVQRHFEELGRSEQVVPLEVTWEELHDCVISALQENRISDPLFRERLSTLETRSLAALERAARRVSTAEVRAAVHTIPVERPLETQSPTKALTKQMAGFTKAEHWASGLELPGRQLNVLFDAPRALHVSLPVTAPKPGQEIHNTCTLRLKSTRPVEISLTLVSNYVRPQNEGKITIRLRAGNHIFTDDLARSKEPVMLRLRTSGSLEIPVDFGLTVNERCYPAQSWPRYSRVSLRVEEVHDIEDRGPVPALFASSGVVSVIPVEDQESRGASEDHNVAASLDS
;
A
#
# COMPACT_ATOMS: atom_id res chain seq x y z
N MET A 1 -14.32 -47.16 -14.50
CA MET A 1 -13.37 -46.08 -14.16
C MET A 1 -12.29 -45.88 -15.22
N SER A 2 -11.86 -46.93 -15.93
CA SER A 2 -10.92 -46.86 -17.07
C SER A 2 -11.25 -45.85 -18.20
N ARG A 3 -12.50 -45.39 -18.32
CA ARG A 3 -12.88 -44.31 -19.25
C ARG A 3 -12.50 -42.90 -18.76
N PHE A 4 -12.21 -42.76 -17.47
CA PHE A 4 -12.00 -41.47 -16.80
C PHE A 4 -10.60 -41.35 -16.21
N PHE A 5 -10.02 -42.47 -15.79
CA PHE A 5 -8.71 -42.54 -15.16
C PHE A 5 -7.86 -43.68 -15.74
N GLU A 6 -6.55 -43.50 -15.72
CA GLU A 6 -5.55 -44.51 -16.07
C GLU A 6 -5.21 -45.39 -14.87
N TYR A 7 -5.39 -46.71 -15.02
CA TYR A 7 -5.09 -47.67 -13.96
C TYR A 7 -3.58 -47.83 -13.76
N GLY A 8 -3.14 -47.80 -12.51
CA GLY A 8 -1.73 -47.93 -12.12
C GLY A 8 -0.97 -46.60 -12.12
N GLU A 9 -1.47 -45.57 -12.79
CA GLU A 9 -0.85 -44.24 -12.84
C GLU A 9 -1.67 -43.17 -12.09
N GLU A 10 -3.00 -43.22 -12.17
CA GLU A 10 -3.90 -42.25 -11.54
C GLU A 10 -4.80 -42.90 -10.47
N ILE A 11 -5.21 -44.15 -10.67
CA ILE A 11 -6.01 -44.90 -9.68
C ILE A 11 -5.60 -46.37 -9.65
N ILE A 12 -5.92 -47.05 -8.55
CA ILE A 12 -5.69 -48.48 -8.41
C ILE A 12 -6.91 -49.24 -8.96
N GLY A 13 -6.69 -50.07 -9.97
CA GLY A 13 -7.68 -51.03 -10.45
C GLY A 13 -7.38 -52.42 -9.91
N TYR A 14 -8.42 -53.20 -9.59
CA TYR A 14 -8.28 -54.58 -9.13
C TYR A 14 -9.33 -55.48 -9.78
N ALA A 15 -8.99 -56.76 -9.97
CA ALA A 15 -9.87 -57.76 -10.55
C ALA A 15 -10.69 -58.51 -9.49
N ASP A 16 -10.08 -58.80 -8.34
CA ASP A 16 -10.66 -59.50 -7.20
C ASP A 16 -9.99 -59.06 -5.88
N GLU A 17 -10.41 -59.66 -4.77
CA GLU A 17 -9.93 -59.32 -3.42
C GLU A 17 -8.45 -59.69 -3.20
N GLU A 18 -7.98 -60.77 -3.83
CA GLU A 18 -6.59 -61.22 -3.70
C GLU A 18 -5.63 -60.28 -4.45
N ASP A 19 -6.00 -59.89 -5.68
CA ASP A 19 -5.29 -58.89 -6.48
C ASP A 19 -5.24 -57.52 -5.79
N LEU A 20 -6.36 -57.10 -5.17
CA LEU A 20 -6.41 -55.87 -4.38
C LEU A 20 -5.44 -55.92 -3.20
N SER A 21 -5.46 -57.03 -2.44
CA SER A 21 -4.59 -57.20 -1.27
C SER A 21 -3.11 -57.18 -1.67
N GLN A 22 -2.73 -57.85 -2.76
CA GLN A 22 -1.35 -57.84 -3.26
C GLN A 22 -0.90 -56.45 -3.70
N LYS A 23 -1.77 -55.71 -4.40
CA LYS A 23 -1.47 -54.34 -4.84
C LYS A 23 -1.36 -53.35 -3.69
N ILE A 24 -2.23 -53.46 -2.68
CA ILE A 24 -2.13 -52.63 -1.46
C ILE A 24 -0.81 -52.92 -0.76
N GLN A 25 -0.45 -54.20 -0.58
CA GLN A 25 0.80 -54.57 0.08
C GLN A 25 2.01 -53.99 -0.67
N ARG A 26 2.05 -54.14 -2.01
CA ARG A 26 3.10 -53.57 -2.85
C ARG A 26 3.23 -52.05 -2.72
N LEU A 27 2.11 -51.32 -2.69
CA LEU A 27 2.11 -49.86 -2.54
C LEU A 27 2.47 -49.39 -1.13
N LEU A 28 2.18 -50.19 -0.11
CA LEU A 28 2.66 -49.93 1.26
C LEU A 28 4.17 -50.13 1.38
N ASP A 29 4.71 -51.09 0.62
CA ASP A 29 6.15 -51.38 0.56
C ASP A 29 6.93 -50.38 -0.34
N ASP A 30 6.23 -49.63 -1.23
CA ASP A 30 6.77 -48.55 -2.06
C ASP A 30 5.98 -47.22 -1.88
N PRO A 31 6.32 -46.43 -0.84
CA PRO A 31 5.65 -45.16 -0.54
C PRO A 31 5.75 -44.10 -1.64
N GLU A 32 6.79 -44.12 -2.48
CA GLU A 32 6.97 -43.15 -3.56
C GLU A 32 6.00 -43.43 -4.71
N GLU A 33 5.85 -44.71 -5.08
CA GLU A 33 4.87 -45.14 -6.08
C GLU A 33 3.44 -44.84 -5.63
N TYR A 34 3.12 -45.11 -4.36
CA TYR A 34 1.83 -44.75 -3.76
C TYR A 34 1.54 -43.25 -3.85
N GLU A 35 2.49 -42.41 -3.42
CA GLU A 35 2.30 -40.96 -3.39
C GLU A 35 2.17 -40.37 -4.79
N ARG A 36 2.92 -40.90 -5.76
CA ARG A 36 2.80 -40.52 -7.17
C ARG A 36 1.40 -40.81 -7.72
N ILE A 37 0.89 -42.03 -7.52
CA ILE A 37 -0.45 -42.42 -8.00
C ILE A 37 -1.52 -41.56 -7.33
N ARG A 38 -1.41 -41.32 -6.01
CA ARG A 38 -2.32 -40.46 -5.26
C ARG A 38 -2.36 -39.03 -5.81
N LEU A 39 -1.20 -38.42 -6.05
CA LEU A 39 -1.09 -37.06 -6.58
C LEU A 39 -1.62 -36.96 -8.02
N ASN A 40 -1.32 -37.95 -8.86
CA ASN A 40 -1.80 -37.99 -10.25
C ASN A 40 -3.34 -38.17 -10.29
N GLY A 41 -3.88 -39.09 -9.51
CA GLY A 41 -5.33 -39.30 -9.39
C GLY A 41 -6.06 -38.05 -8.88
N PHE A 42 -5.50 -37.40 -7.87
CA PHE A 42 -6.05 -36.15 -7.34
C PHE A 42 -6.01 -35.04 -8.38
N LYS A 43 -4.87 -34.81 -9.05
CA LYS A 43 -4.75 -33.83 -10.15
C LYS A 43 -5.76 -34.10 -11.27
N ARG A 44 -5.90 -35.35 -11.69
CA ARG A 44 -6.87 -35.76 -12.72
C ARG A 44 -8.31 -35.45 -12.30
N LEU A 45 -8.66 -35.77 -11.06
CA LEU A 45 -9.99 -35.51 -10.52
C LEU A 45 -10.27 -34.00 -10.47
N ILE A 46 -9.32 -33.23 -9.96
CA ILE A 46 -9.39 -31.77 -9.83
C ILE A 46 -9.44 -31.06 -11.18
N ASN A 47 -8.75 -31.55 -12.20
CA ASN A 47 -8.65 -30.86 -13.49
C ASN A 47 -9.78 -31.25 -14.46
N ASP A 48 -10.33 -32.46 -14.37
CA ASP A 48 -11.20 -33.00 -15.43
C ASP A 48 -12.55 -33.55 -14.97
N HIS A 49 -12.69 -33.98 -13.70
CA HIS A 49 -13.84 -34.82 -13.30
C HIS A 49 -14.78 -34.21 -12.26
N LEU A 50 -14.60 -32.95 -11.90
CA LEU A 50 -15.54 -32.24 -11.02
C LEU A 50 -16.91 -32.04 -11.66
N TYR A 51 -17.93 -31.86 -10.81
CA TYR A 51 -19.29 -31.60 -11.27
C TYR A 51 -19.35 -30.34 -12.13
N GLU A 52 -18.63 -29.30 -11.73
CA GLU A 52 -18.48 -28.03 -12.44
C GLU A 52 -17.96 -28.24 -13.86
N HIS A 53 -16.98 -29.12 -14.06
CA HIS A 53 -16.42 -29.38 -15.40
C HIS A 53 -17.44 -30.07 -16.29
N ARG A 54 -18.21 -31.00 -15.73
CA ARG A 54 -19.27 -31.70 -16.45
C ARG A 54 -20.38 -30.75 -16.84
N TRP A 55 -20.78 -29.84 -15.95
CA TRP A 55 -21.74 -28.78 -16.27
C TRP A 55 -21.20 -27.83 -17.35
N MET A 56 -19.96 -27.39 -17.23
CA MET A 56 -19.33 -26.50 -18.22
C MET A 56 -19.15 -27.15 -19.59
N GLN A 57 -18.74 -28.42 -19.64
CA GLN A 57 -18.67 -29.20 -20.87
C GLN A 57 -20.05 -29.42 -21.48
N LEU A 58 -21.07 -29.68 -20.67
CA LEU A 58 -22.46 -29.80 -21.11
C LEU A 58 -22.94 -28.48 -21.74
N PHE A 59 -22.76 -27.35 -21.05
CA PHE A 59 -23.14 -26.04 -21.56
C PHE A 59 -22.37 -25.67 -22.84
N ALA A 60 -21.07 -25.98 -22.91
CA ALA A 60 -20.28 -25.77 -24.11
C ALA A 60 -20.76 -26.64 -25.29
N ARG A 61 -21.09 -27.92 -25.05
CA ARG A 61 -21.66 -28.82 -26.08
C ARG A 61 -23.04 -28.36 -26.56
N LEU A 62 -23.91 -27.97 -25.63
CA LEU A 62 -25.25 -27.46 -25.94
C LEU A 62 -25.21 -26.16 -26.74
N ARG A 63 -24.21 -25.30 -26.49
CA ARG A 63 -24.02 -24.05 -27.21
C ARG A 63 -23.42 -24.23 -28.60
N ASN A 64 -22.41 -25.10 -28.72
CA ASN A 64 -21.78 -25.44 -30.00
C ASN A 64 -22.54 -26.56 -30.72
N ALA A 65 -23.79 -26.79 -30.31
CA ALA A 65 -24.67 -27.80 -30.85
C ALA A 65 -24.95 -27.52 -32.33
N SER A 66 -24.49 -28.42 -33.20
CA SER A 66 -24.79 -28.38 -34.62
C SER A 66 -25.66 -29.57 -34.99
N VAL A 67 -26.20 -29.56 -36.21
CA VAL A 67 -26.92 -30.71 -36.77
C VAL A 67 -26.02 -31.96 -36.76
N GLN A 68 -24.71 -31.78 -36.92
CA GLN A 68 -23.73 -32.86 -36.99
C GLN A 68 -23.33 -33.39 -35.61
N THR A 69 -23.19 -32.51 -34.60
CA THR A 69 -22.69 -32.89 -33.26
C THR A 69 -23.81 -33.26 -32.28
N THR A 70 -25.04 -32.81 -32.55
CA THR A 70 -26.20 -32.95 -31.66
C THR A 70 -27.48 -33.13 -32.47
N SER A 71 -27.51 -34.19 -33.28
CA SER A 71 -28.65 -34.55 -34.14
C SER A 71 -29.97 -34.79 -33.39
N TRP A 72 -29.90 -35.05 -32.08
CA TRP A 72 -31.04 -35.24 -31.19
C TRP A 72 -31.70 -33.92 -30.72
N LEU A 73 -31.10 -32.76 -31.00
CA LEU A 73 -31.61 -31.45 -30.62
C LEU A 73 -32.20 -30.73 -31.86
N SER A 74 -33.49 -30.41 -31.82
CA SER A 74 -34.16 -29.69 -32.92
C SER A 74 -33.54 -28.30 -33.15
N GLU A 75 -33.69 -27.76 -34.35
CA GLU A 75 -33.13 -26.47 -34.71
C GLU A 75 -33.77 -25.31 -33.93
N GLU A 76 -35.08 -25.39 -33.70
CA GLU A 76 -35.83 -24.47 -32.83
C GLU A 76 -35.29 -24.47 -31.40
N ARG A 77 -35.14 -25.66 -30.79
CA ARG A 77 -34.63 -25.78 -29.42
C ARG A 77 -33.16 -25.35 -29.30
N ARG A 78 -32.35 -25.58 -30.34
CA ARG A 78 -30.98 -25.03 -30.42
C ARG A 78 -30.99 -23.50 -30.40
N GLY A 79 -31.87 -22.87 -31.18
CA GLY A 79 -32.04 -21.42 -31.18
C GLY A 79 -32.40 -20.85 -29.80
N GLU A 80 -33.32 -21.51 -29.09
CA GLU A 80 -33.70 -21.12 -27.72
C GLU A 80 -32.53 -21.25 -26.74
N VAL A 81 -31.80 -22.36 -26.78
CA VAL A 81 -30.65 -22.61 -25.89
C VAL A 81 -29.53 -21.59 -26.14
N VAL A 82 -29.20 -21.33 -27.41
CA VAL A 82 -28.20 -20.31 -27.76
C VAL A 82 -28.64 -18.94 -27.27
N LYS A 83 -29.91 -18.56 -27.47
CA LYS A 83 -30.44 -17.27 -27.00
C LYS A 83 -30.46 -17.15 -25.47
N ALA A 84 -30.79 -18.24 -24.77
CA ALA A 84 -30.83 -18.26 -23.30
C ALA A 84 -29.44 -18.22 -22.68
N LEU A 85 -28.45 -18.84 -23.32
CA LEU A 85 -27.05 -18.85 -22.85
C LEU A 85 -26.24 -17.66 -23.37
N ALA A 86 -26.72 -16.94 -24.39
CA ALA A 86 -26.04 -15.78 -24.96
C ALA A 86 -25.73 -14.68 -23.94
N PRO A 87 -26.59 -14.33 -22.96
CA PRO A 87 -26.26 -13.32 -21.94
C PRO A 87 -25.17 -13.78 -20.96
N SER A 88 -25.01 -15.09 -20.76
CA SER A 88 -23.96 -15.65 -19.91
C SER A 88 -22.62 -15.78 -20.66
N LEU A 89 -22.54 -15.24 -21.88
CA LEU A 89 -21.38 -15.35 -22.75
C LEU A 89 -21.06 -14.02 -23.46
N PRO A 90 -19.76 -13.72 -23.68
CA PRO A 90 -18.60 -14.61 -23.66
C PRO A 90 -18.19 -15.13 -22.28
N ARG A 91 -17.38 -16.20 -22.24
CA ARG A 91 -16.84 -16.76 -20.98
C ARG A 91 -16.24 -15.61 -20.18
N SER A 92 -16.54 -15.55 -18.89
CA SER A 92 -16.14 -14.41 -18.06
C SER A 92 -14.65 -14.13 -18.24
N ARG A 93 -14.32 -12.89 -18.62
CA ARG A 93 -12.94 -12.47 -18.84
C ARG A 93 -12.38 -11.97 -17.54
N LYS A 94 -11.33 -12.58 -17.04
CA LYS A 94 -10.67 -12.14 -15.83
C LYS A 94 -9.63 -11.08 -16.17
N VAL A 95 -9.89 -9.85 -15.75
CA VAL A 95 -8.97 -8.73 -15.91
C VAL A 95 -8.36 -8.40 -14.56
N LEU A 96 -7.03 -8.50 -14.45
CA LEU A 96 -6.34 -8.05 -13.24
C LEU A 96 -6.13 -6.54 -13.30
N LEU A 97 -6.62 -5.79 -12.33
CA LEU A 97 -6.42 -4.35 -12.23
C LEU A 97 -5.44 -4.03 -11.10
N SER A 98 -4.25 -3.54 -11.44
CA SER A 98 -3.20 -3.19 -10.48
C SER A 98 -3.10 -1.68 -10.30
N GLY A 99 -2.96 -1.25 -9.05
CA GLY A 99 -2.77 0.16 -8.69
C GLY A 99 -2.55 0.32 -7.20
N PHE A 100 -2.53 1.56 -6.70
CA PHE A 100 -2.36 1.84 -5.27
C PHE A 100 -3.70 1.86 -4.50
N TYR A 101 -4.56 0.89 -4.79
CA TYR A 101 -5.93 0.82 -4.28
C TYR A 101 -6.01 0.16 -2.89
N GLY A 102 -7.04 0.47 -2.12
CA GLY A 102 -7.22 -0.01 -0.74
C GLY A 102 -6.29 0.67 0.27
N ALA A 103 -5.43 1.61 -0.16
CA ALA A 103 -4.52 2.33 0.72
C ALA A 103 -5.23 3.43 1.55
N GLY A 104 -6.54 3.64 1.34
CA GLY A 104 -7.33 4.65 2.03
C GLY A 104 -7.17 6.06 1.46
N ASN A 105 -6.67 6.19 0.22
CA ASN A 105 -6.65 7.43 -0.54
C ASN A 105 -7.86 7.46 -1.48
N LEU A 106 -8.87 8.25 -1.15
CA LEU A 106 -10.12 8.33 -1.89
C LEU A 106 -9.92 8.75 -3.35
N GLY A 107 -8.84 9.49 -3.67
CA GLY A 107 -8.48 9.79 -5.05
C GLY A 107 -8.16 8.54 -5.88
N ASP A 108 -7.39 7.62 -5.32
CA ASP A 108 -7.01 6.38 -6.00
C ASP A 108 -8.21 5.43 -6.09
N GLU A 109 -9.10 5.46 -5.09
CA GLU A 109 -10.37 4.71 -5.13
C GLU A 109 -11.31 5.23 -6.25
N LEU A 110 -11.32 6.53 -6.55
CA LEU A 110 -12.07 7.09 -7.68
C LEU A 110 -11.51 6.64 -9.03
N ILE A 111 -10.18 6.53 -9.15
CA ILE A 111 -9.51 5.97 -10.33
C ILE A 111 -9.91 4.51 -10.51
N LEU A 112 -9.85 3.69 -9.45
CA LEU A 112 -10.30 2.30 -9.46
C LEU A 112 -11.73 2.20 -9.99
N ARG A 113 -12.66 2.95 -9.38
CA ARG A 113 -14.08 2.95 -9.75
C ARG A 113 -14.32 3.35 -11.20
N SER A 114 -13.57 4.34 -11.70
CA SER A 114 -13.69 4.81 -13.08
C SER A 114 -13.26 3.73 -14.07
N ILE A 115 -12.11 3.10 -13.82
CA ILE A 115 -11.56 2.05 -14.69
C ILE A 115 -12.42 0.78 -14.63
N SER A 116 -12.83 0.33 -13.44
CA SER A 116 -13.65 -0.88 -13.29
C SER A 116 -15.02 -0.73 -13.95
N ALA A 117 -15.69 0.41 -13.75
CA ALA A 117 -16.98 0.69 -14.39
C ALA A 117 -16.86 0.77 -15.92
N ALA A 118 -15.78 1.33 -16.46
CA ALA A 118 -15.56 1.37 -17.90
C ALA A 118 -15.29 -0.02 -18.49
N LEU A 119 -14.58 -0.89 -17.77
CA LEU A 119 -14.36 -2.28 -18.17
C LEU A 119 -15.69 -3.06 -18.18
N GLU A 120 -16.49 -2.96 -17.12
CA GLU A 120 -17.80 -3.61 -17.04
C GLU A 120 -18.77 -3.12 -18.13
N LYS A 121 -18.78 -1.81 -18.42
CA LYS A 121 -19.59 -1.23 -19.52
C LYS A 121 -19.11 -1.69 -20.90
N ALA A 122 -17.80 -1.87 -21.09
CA ALA A 122 -17.24 -2.33 -22.37
C ALA A 122 -17.62 -3.78 -22.67
N ASP A 123 -17.63 -4.65 -21.65
CA ASP A 123 -18.14 -6.00 -21.74
C ASP A 123 -18.60 -6.51 -20.36
N PRO A 124 -19.92 -6.74 -20.15
CA PRO A 124 -20.45 -7.24 -18.87
C PRO A 124 -19.92 -8.60 -18.43
N ALA A 125 -19.26 -9.35 -19.32
CA ALA A 125 -18.59 -10.60 -18.96
C ALA A 125 -17.23 -10.39 -18.28
N ILE A 126 -16.69 -9.17 -18.27
CA ILE A 126 -15.42 -8.87 -17.58
C ILE A 126 -15.62 -8.96 -16.07
N ASN A 127 -14.85 -9.84 -15.44
CA ASN A 127 -14.65 -9.89 -14.00
C ASN A 127 -13.33 -9.20 -13.64
N VAL A 128 -13.43 -8.08 -12.92
CA VAL A 128 -12.27 -7.31 -12.47
C VAL A 128 -11.78 -7.86 -11.13
N VAL A 129 -10.51 -8.27 -11.08
CA VAL A 129 -9.82 -8.70 -9.85
C VAL A 129 -8.70 -7.71 -9.55
N VAL A 130 -8.70 -7.12 -8.35
CA VAL A 130 -7.83 -6.00 -8.02
C VAL A 130 -6.57 -6.45 -7.28
N ALA A 131 -5.39 -6.10 -7.80
CA ALA A 131 -4.14 -6.20 -7.08
C ALA A 131 -3.96 -4.93 -6.23
N ALA A 132 -4.29 -5.01 -4.93
CA ALA A 132 -4.44 -3.87 -4.02
C ALA A 132 -3.41 -3.85 -2.89
N GLU A 133 -3.24 -2.70 -2.23
CA GLU A 133 -2.46 -2.59 -0.99
C GLU A 133 -3.20 -3.25 0.18
N ASN A 134 -4.50 -3.00 0.29
CA ASN A 134 -5.40 -3.65 1.24
C ASN A 134 -6.61 -4.26 0.49
N PRO A 135 -6.60 -5.59 0.24
CA PRO A 135 -7.67 -6.27 -0.49
C PRO A 135 -9.03 -6.16 0.19
N TYR A 136 -9.07 -6.31 1.52
CA TYR A 136 -10.31 -6.27 2.29
C TYR A 136 -11.05 -4.94 2.14
N LYS A 137 -10.32 -3.82 2.10
CA LYS A 137 -10.94 -2.50 1.86
C LYS A 137 -11.52 -2.39 0.46
N VAL A 138 -10.82 -2.89 -0.55
CA VAL A 138 -11.33 -2.89 -1.93
C VAL A 138 -12.61 -3.71 -2.05
N GLU A 139 -12.65 -4.89 -1.44
CA GLU A 139 -13.83 -5.75 -1.40
C GLU A 139 -15.01 -5.08 -0.68
N LEU A 140 -14.75 -4.42 0.46
CA LEU A 140 -15.78 -3.75 1.24
C LEU A 140 -16.35 -2.51 0.52
N ASP A 141 -15.47 -1.67 -0.03
CA ASP A 141 -15.84 -0.34 -0.54
C ASP A 141 -16.35 -0.39 -2.00
N HIS A 142 -15.88 -1.37 -2.79
CA HIS A 142 -16.20 -1.49 -4.22
C HIS A 142 -16.90 -2.78 -4.61
N GLY A 143 -16.92 -3.81 -3.76
CA GLY A 143 -17.48 -5.12 -4.10
C GLY A 143 -16.66 -5.90 -5.14
N LEU A 144 -15.40 -5.50 -5.37
CA LEU A 144 -14.50 -6.15 -6.33
C LEU A 144 -13.61 -7.15 -5.60
N GLN A 145 -13.45 -8.35 -6.16
CA GLN A 145 -12.48 -9.33 -5.65
C GLN A 145 -11.07 -8.74 -5.65
N ALA A 146 -10.30 -8.95 -4.59
CA ALA A 146 -8.97 -8.36 -4.50
C ALA A 146 -7.95 -9.31 -3.87
N PHE A 147 -6.68 -9.09 -4.19
CA PHE A 147 -5.55 -9.76 -3.56
C PHE A 147 -4.40 -8.78 -3.32
N LYS A 148 -3.48 -9.14 -2.43
CA LYS A 148 -2.40 -8.24 -2.04
C LYS A 148 -1.41 -8.09 -3.20
N ARG A 149 -1.22 -6.88 -3.70
CA ARG A 149 -0.33 -6.57 -4.85
C ARG A 149 1.10 -7.02 -4.62
N THR A 150 1.57 -7.00 -3.37
CA THR A 150 2.93 -7.43 -3.00
C THR A 150 3.08 -8.94 -2.90
N ASP A 151 1.98 -9.71 -2.95
CA ASP A 151 2.01 -11.16 -2.91
C ASP A 151 2.25 -11.70 -4.32
N VAL A 152 3.52 -12.00 -4.61
CA VAL A 152 3.96 -12.45 -5.94
C VAL A 152 3.42 -13.85 -6.26
N PHE A 153 3.22 -14.71 -5.25
CA PHE A 153 2.67 -16.06 -5.46
C PHE A 153 1.20 -16.01 -5.83
N GLU A 154 0.43 -15.21 -5.09
CA GLU A 154 -0.97 -14.96 -5.43
C GLU A 154 -1.09 -14.25 -6.78
N GLY A 155 -0.23 -13.26 -7.05
CA GLY A 155 -0.17 -12.60 -8.36
C GLY A 155 0.07 -13.59 -9.51
N ALA A 156 1.01 -14.52 -9.36
CA ALA A 156 1.28 -15.57 -10.35
C ALA A 156 0.06 -16.51 -10.53
N HIS A 157 -0.58 -16.90 -9.43
CA HIS A 157 -1.79 -17.73 -9.46
C HIS A 157 -2.94 -17.03 -10.20
N GLN A 158 -3.16 -15.75 -9.89
CA GLN A 158 -4.20 -14.94 -10.50
C GLN A 158 -3.94 -14.73 -11.99
N LEU A 159 -2.68 -14.52 -12.39
CA LEU A 159 -2.25 -14.36 -13.79
C LEU A 159 -2.45 -15.61 -14.66
N HIS A 160 -2.28 -16.81 -14.09
CA HIS A 160 -2.44 -18.05 -14.86
C HIS A 160 -3.82 -18.19 -15.50
N THR A 161 -4.84 -17.57 -14.89
CA THR A 161 -6.23 -17.57 -15.36
C THR A 161 -6.69 -16.21 -15.86
N ALA A 162 -5.80 -15.21 -15.95
CA ALA A 162 -6.14 -13.86 -16.39
C ALA A 162 -6.06 -13.71 -17.92
N ASP A 163 -7.02 -12.99 -18.48
CA ASP A 163 -7.09 -12.68 -19.91
C ASP A 163 -6.33 -11.39 -20.26
N ALA A 164 -6.24 -10.46 -19.31
CA ALA A 164 -5.48 -9.23 -19.44
C ALA A 164 -5.07 -8.68 -18.06
N VAL A 165 -4.04 -7.84 -18.07
CA VAL A 165 -3.67 -6.99 -16.92
C VAL A 165 -3.86 -5.53 -17.28
N VAL A 166 -4.42 -4.74 -16.38
CA VAL A 166 -4.49 -3.28 -16.47
C VAL A 166 -3.62 -2.71 -15.35
N VAL A 167 -2.58 -1.97 -15.72
CA VAL A 167 -1.83 -1.11 -14.83
C VAL A 167 -2.58 0.22 -14.79
N GLY A 168 -3.37 0.39 -13.73
CA GLY A 168 -4.17 1.58 -13.51
C GLY A 168 -3.37 2.74 -12.92
N GLY A 169 -4.05 3.87 -12.71
CA GLY A 169 -3.49 5.05 -12.05
C GLY A 169 -3.32 4.90 -10.54
N GLY A 170 -3.25 6.04 -9.85
CA GLY A 170 -2.97 6.13 -8.41
C GLY A 170 -1.48 6.04 -8.05
N GLY A 171 -0.63 5.82 -9.04
CA GLY A 171 0.83 5.90 -8.92
C GLY A 171 1.46 6.61 -10.12
N LEU A 172 2.79 6.65 -10.12
CA LEU A 172 3.59 7.28 -11.17
C LEU A 172 4.77 6.38 -11.52
N TRP A 173 5.18 6.38 -12.79
CA TRP A 173 6.54 6.01 -13.13
C TRP A 173 7.46 7.19 -12.84
N HIS A 174 8.25 7.08 -11.77
CA HIS A 174 9.17 8.11 -11.31
C HIS A 174 10.41 7.48 -10.67
N ASP A 175 11.50 8.23 -10.59
CA ASP A 175 12.79 7.76 -10.07
C ASP A 175 13.10 8.17 -8.63
N LEU A 176 12.28 9.03 -7.99
CA LEU A 176 12.48 9.49 -6.60
C LEU A 176 12.80 8.37 -5.59
N THR A 177 12.23 7.17 -5.77
CA THR A 177 12.46 6.00 -4.90
C THR A 177 13.16 4.86 -5.60
N PHE A 178 13.68 5.06 -6.81
CA PHE A 178 14.26 4.02 -7.66
C PHE A 178 15.50 3.37 -7.05
N GLN A 179 16.46 4.18 -6.60
CA GLN A 179 17.67 3.67 -5.95
C GLN A 179 17.35 2.96 -4.63
N ARG A 180 16.41 3.51 -3.85
CA ARG A 180 15.90 2.86 -2.61
C ARG A 180 15.21 1.54 -2.90
N ALA A 181 14.55 1.41 -4.04
CA ALA A 181 13.89 0.19 -4.48
C ALA A 181 14.88 -0.88 -4.99
N GLY A 182 16.18 -0.56 -5.10
CA GLY A 182 17.23 -1.47 -5.60
C GLY A 182 17.65 -1.22 -7.04
N GLY A 183 17.31 -0.06 -7.62
CA GLY A 183 17.70 0.33 -8.99
C GLY A 183 17.18 -0.65 -10.04
N LEU A 184 17.96 -0.97 -11.07
CA LEU A 184 17.58 -1.93 -12.11
C LEU A 184 17.25 -3.33 -11.55
N ALA A 185 17.96 -3.76 -10.51
CA ALA A 185 17.75 -5.06 -9.91
C ALA A 185 16.35 -5.21 -9.29
N SER A 186 15.68 -4.09 -8.99
CA SER A 186 14.34 -4.07 -8.36
C SER A 186 13.27 -4.86 -9.13
N LEU A 187 13.37 -4.94 -10.47
CA LEU A 187 12.45 -5.74 -11.31
C LEU A 187 12.62 -7.26 -11.12
N VAL A 188 13.81 -7.72 -10.72
CA VAL A 188 14.11 -9.14 -10.55
C VAL A 188 14.18 -9.57 -9.09
N THR A 189 14.46 -8.64 -8.17
CA THR A 189 14.50 -8.92 -6.73
C THR A 189 13.12 -8.85 -6.07
N GLY A 190 12.07 -8.54 -6.83
CA GLY A 190 10.70 -8.52 -6.33
C GLY A 190 10.34 -7.26 -5.54
N SER A 191 11.01 -6.13 -5.82
CA SER A 191 10.70 -4.86 -5.16
C SER A 191 9.27 -4.44 -5.46
N THR A 192 8.54 -4.03 -4.41
CA THR A 192 7.10 -3.69 -4.50
C THR A 192 6.85 -2.18 -4.58
N MET A 193 7.92 -1.41 -4.71
CA MET A 193 7.96 0.06 -4.69
C MET A 193 8.43 0.62 -6.03
N SER A 194 8.24 1.93 -6.23
CA SER A 194 8.72 2.66 -7.41
C SER A 194 8.23 2.01 -8.72
N ILE A 195 9.02 2.13 -9.79
CA ILE A 195 8.74 1.60 -11.12
C ILE A 195 8.50 0.08 -11.08
N ALA A 196 9.31 -0.68 -10.32
CA ALA A 196 9.15 -2.14 -10.18
C ALA A 196 7.85 -2.57 -9.51
N GLY A 197 7.35 -1.78 -8.55
CA GLY A 197 6.06 -2.03 -7.90
C GLY A 197 4.87 -2.02 -8.85
N PHE A 198 4.99 -1.32 -9.99
CA PHE A 198 4.01 -1.32 -11.08
C PHE A 198 4.43 -2.19 -12.28
N GLY A 199 5.68 -2.67 -12.31
CA GLY A 199 6.25 -3.45 -13.41
C GLY A 199 6.22 -4.97 -13.21
N ASN A 200 6.34 -5.47 -11.98
CA ASN A 200 6.51 -6.91 -11.73
C ASN A 200 5.31 -7.75 -12.20
N LEU A 201 4.10 -7.41 -11.76
CA LEU A 201 2.88 -8.12 -12.13
C LEU A 201 2.62 -8.13 -13.66
N PRO A 202 2.63 -6.98 -14.37
CA PRO A 202 2.43 -7.01 -15.82
C PRO A 202 3.54 -7.75 -16.57
N LEU A 203 4.81 -7.67 -16.13
CA LEU A 203 5.89 -8.43 -16.75
C LEU A 203 5.73 -9.94 -16.55
N MET A 204 5.37 -10.39 -15.36
CA MET A 204 5.01 -11.79 -15.11
C MET A 204 3.87 -12.23 -16.04
N GLY A 205 2.87 -11.36 -16.23
CA GLY A 205 1.80 -11.57 -17.19
C GLY A 205 2.33 -11.76 -18.61
N ARG A 206 3.22 -10.89 -19.09
CA ARG A 206 3.83 -11.02 -20.42
C ARG A 206 4.56 -12.34 -20.61
N VAL A 207 5.32 -12.79 -19.62
CA VAL A 207 6.01 -14.08 -19.66
C VAL A 207 5.02 -15.24 -19.80
N LEU A 208 3.87 -15.15 -19.14
CA LEU A 208 2.78 -16.11 -19.26
C LEU A 208 1.93 -15.93 -20.52
N GLY A 209 2.25 -14.96 -21.38
CA GLY A 209 1.51 -14.60 -22.60
C GLY A 209 0.24 -13.78 -22.36
N VAL A 210 0.05 -13.22 -21.17
CA VAL A 210 -1.08 -12.34 -20.83
C VAL A 210 -0.73 -10.91 -21.30
N PRO A 211 -1.55 -10.27 -22.15
CA PRO A 211 -1.34 -8.88 -22.55
C PRO A 211 -1.56 -7.95 -21.35
N TYR A 212 -0.88 -6.80 -21.35
CA TYR A 212 -1.21 -5.75 -20.40
C TYR A 212 -1.33 -4.36 -21.02
N HIS A 213 -2.17 -3.58 -20.38
CA HIS A 213 -2.58 -2.24 -20.79
C HIS A 213 -2.27 -1.26 -19.66
N VAL A 214 -1.94 -0.02 -20.01
CA VAL A 214 -1.77 1.07 -19.05
C VAL A 214 -2.96 2.03 -19.20
N ILE A 215 -3.61 2.39 -18.09
CA ILE A 215 -4.78 3.28 -18.09
C ILE A 215 -4.67 4.28 -16.95
N GLY A 216 -4.58 5.57 -17.28
CA GLY A 216 -4.60 6.67 -16.31
C GLY A 216 -3.34 6.77 -15.43
N LEU A 217 -2.24 6.11 -15.82
CA LEU A 217 -0.96 6.22 -15.13
C LEU A 217 -0.27 7.53 -15.53
N GLY A 218 0.37 8.20 -14.56
CA GLY A 218 1.25 9.33 -14.84
C GLY A 218 2.72 8.91 -14.88
N ALA A 219 3.56 9.77 -15.44
CA ALA A 219 5.01 9.56 -15.47
C ALA A 219 5.73 10.87 -15.17
N GLY A 220 6.83 10.79 -14.42
CA GLY A 220 7.70 11.91 -14.08
C GLY A 220 7.68 12.31 -12.60
N PRO A 221 8.71 13.07 -12.16
CA PRO A 221 9.96 13.32 -12.88
C PRO A 221 10.76 12.02 -13.07
N LEU A 222 11.60 11.99 -14.10
CA LEU A 222 12.41 10.83 -14.50
C LEU A 222 13.75 11.33 -15.05
N GLU A 223 14.72 11.49 -14.16
CA GLU A 223 16.05 12.04 -14.41
C GLU A 223 17.12 10.95 -14.53
N ASP A 224 17.02 9.90 -13.72
CA ASP A 224 17.92 8.74 -13.67
C ASP A 224 17.85 7.91 -14.97
N GLU A 225 19.00 7.66 -15.61
CA GLU A 225 19.09 6.98 -16.91
C GLU A 225 18.70 5.50 -16.84
N ASP A 226 18.98 4.83 -15.73
CA ASP A 226 18.58 3.44 -15.51
C ASP A 226 17.07 3.35 -15.30
N ALA A 227 16.49 4.32 -14.60
CA ALA A 227 15.04 4.45 -14.45
C ALA A 227 14.36 4.72 -15.81
N LYS A 228 14.95 5.58 -16.67
CA LYS A 228 14.48 5.80 -18.05
C LYS A 228 14.53 4.52 -18.87
N ALA A 229 15.63 3.77 -18.81
CA ALA A 229 15.76 2.49 -19.51
C ALA A 229 14.72 1.47 -19.01
N MET A 230 14.44 1.44 -17.71
CA MET A 230 13.41 0.58 -17.14
C MET A 230 12.00 0.97 -17.61
N VAL A 231 11.66 2.26 -17.60
CA VAL A 231 10.38 2.75 -18.09
C VAL A 231 10.25 2.49 -19.60
N HIS A 232 11.30 2.70 -20.39
CA HIS A 232 11.32 2.35 -21.82
C HIS A 232 10.99 0.86 -22.03
N PHE A 233 11.66 -0.01 -21.28
CA PHE A 233 11.44 -1.45 -21.36
C PHE A 233 9.98 -1.81 -21.03
N LEU A 234 9.47 -1.35 -19.88
CA LEU A 234 8.08 -1.59 -19.46
C LEU A 234 7.08 -1.01 -20.46
N ALA A 235 7.25 0.23 -20.90
CA ALA A 235 6.36 0.86 -21.85
C ALA A 235 6.31 0.09 -23.19
N SER A 236 7.46 -0.38 -23.67
CA SER A 236 7.57 -1.12 -24.93
C SER A 236 6.94 -2.51 -24.91
N GLN A 237 6.66 -3.07 -23.72
CA GLN A 237 5.96 -4.35 -23.59
C GLN A 237 4.42 -4.21 -23.51
N THR A 238 3.91 -2.97 -23.41
CA THR A 238 2.47 -2.71 -23.31
C THR A 238 1.74 -3.04 -24.61
N THR A 239 0.49 -3.50 -24.50
CA THR A 239 -0.41 -3.69 -25.65
C THR A 239 -1.13 -2.39 -26.03
N SER A 240 -1.47 -1.56 -25.04
CA SER A 240 -1.91 -0.19 -25.27
C SER A 240 -1.63 0.67 -24.05
N MET A 241 -1.39 1.97 -24.27
CA MET A 241 -1.07 2.91 -23.22
C MET A 241 -1.95 4.16 -23.31
N LEU A 242 -2.74 4.39 -22.27
CA LEU A 242 -3.48 5.62 -22.02
C LEU A 242 -2.88 6.31 -20.78
N LEU A 243 -2.11 7.38 -21.00
CA LEU A 243 -1.51 8.18 -19.93
C LEU A 243 -2.44 9.30 -19.47
N ARG A 244 -2.24 9.73 -18.21
CA ARG A 244 -3.07 10.73 -17.53
C ARG A 244 -2.96 12.15 -18.09
N ASP A 245 -1.82 12.52 -18.67
CA ASP A 245 -1.57 13.88 -19.13
C ASP A 245 -0.43 13.97 -20.15
N GLU A 246 -0.34 15.13 -20.81
CA GLU A 246 0.63 15.39 -21.87
C GLU A 246 2.08 15.49 -21.35
N GLU A 247 2.29 15.84 -20.09
CA GLU A 247 3.62 15.85 -19.47
C GLU A 247 4.13 14.42 -19.30
N SER A 248 3.27 13.53 -18.80
CA SER A 248 3.55 12.11 -18.69
C SER A 248 3.90 11.50 -20.05
N ARG A 249 3.19 11.91 -21.12
CA ARG A 249 3.54 11.53 -22.49
C ARG A 249 4.95 11.99 -22.87
N LYS A 250 5.28 13.26 -22.67
CA LYS A 250 6.63 13.78 -22.98
C LYS A 250 7.74 13.03 -22.23
N VAL A 251 7.49 12.67 -20.97
CA VAL A 251 8.44 11.88 -20.17
C VAL A 251 8.63 10.49 -20.78
N VAL A 252 7.55 9.79 -21.13
CA VAL A 252 7.62 8.44 -21.71
C VAL A 252 8.22 8.46 -23.13
N GLU A 253 7.84 9.42 -23.98
CA GLU A 253 8.46 9.64 -25.30
C GLU A 253 9.96 9.92 -25.18
N GLY A 254 10.36 10.71 -24.17
CA GLY A 254 11.76 10.98 -23.85
C GLY A 254 12.58 9.73 -23.51
N THR A 255 11.94 8.61 -23.16
CA THR A 255 12.61 7.31 -22.97
C THR A 255 12.84 6.54 -24.28
N GLY A 256 12.32 7.03 -25.42
CA GLY A 256 12.45 6.39 -26.74
C GLY A 256 11.24 5.55 -27.17
N VAL A 257 10.12 5.62 -26.45
CA VAL A 257 8.86 4.96 -26.84
C VAL A 257 8.20 5.76 -27.97
N ALA A 258 7.70 5.06 -28.99
CA ALA A 258 7.08 5.70 -30.15
C ALA A 258 5.78 6.42 -29.78
N SER A 259 5.62 7.65 -30.29
CA SER A 259 4.54 8.58 -29.94
C SER A 259 3.15 8.04 -30.30
N GLU A 260 3.07 7.24 -31.37
CA GLU A 260 1.85 6.56 -31.83
C GLU A 260 1.34 5.45 -30.90
N CYS A 261 2.20 4.93 -30.01
CA CYS A 261 1.84 3.93 -29.02
C CYS A 261 1.21 4.54 -27.76
N ILE A 262 1.22 5.88 -27.65
CA ILE A 262 0.81 6.61 -26.46
C ILE A 262 -0.43 7.46 -26.78
N GLU A 263 -1.51 7.16 -26.07
CA GLU A 263 -2.68 8.04 -26.02
C GLU A 263 -2.67 8.83 -24.70
N THR A 264 -3.13 10.08 -24.75
CA THR A 264 -3.34 10.91 -23.57
C THR A 264 -4.81 11.29 -23.46
N ALA A 265 -5.31 11.32 -22.23
CA ALA A 265 -6.63 11.85 -21.93
C ALA A 265 -6.58 12.61 -20.61
N PRO A 266 -7.56 13.50 -20.34
CA PRO A 266 -7.73 14.06 -19.01
C PRO A 266 -7.87 12.95 -17.96
N ASP A 267 -7.72 13.30 -16.69
CA ASP A 267 -7.83 12.35 -15.58
C ASP A 267 -9.09 11.47 -15.70
N VAL A 268 -8.93 10.16 -15.47
CA VAL A 268 -10.03 9.19 -15.62
C VAL A 268 -11.16 9.44 -14.62
N VAL A 269 -10.94 10.20 -13.56
CA VAL A 269 -11.97 10.62 -12.61
C VAL A 269 -13.00 11.57 -13.24
N TYR A 270 -12.70 12.22 -14.37
CA TYR A 270 -13.73 12.89 -15.16
C TYR A 270 -14.80 11.93 -15.72
N ALA A 271 -14.47 10.64 -15.85
CA ALA A 271 -15.41 9.60 -16.26
C ALA A 271 -16.11 8.89 -15.10
N VAL A 272 -15.84 9.28 -13.83
CA VAL A 272 -16.56 8.67 -12.69
C VAL A 272 -18.05 9.00 -12.79
N ASP A 273 -18.90 8.02 -12.53
CA ASP A 273 -20.34 8.23 -12.55
C ASP A 273 -20.76 9.06 -11.34
N LEU A 274 -21.41 10.20 -11.60
CA LEU A 274 -21.91 11.11 -10.59
C LEU A 274 -23.44 11.10 -10.69
N PRO A 275 -24.17 10.64 -9.66
CA PRO A 275 -25.62 10.57 -9.73
C PRO A 275 -26.23 11.96 -9.95
N ASP A 276 -27.27 12.07 -10.78
CA ASP A 276 -27.97 13.35 -11.05
C ASP A 276 -28.48 14.00 -9.76
N HIS A 277 -28.90 13.18 -8.81
CA HIS A 277 -29.30 13.57 -7.47
C HIS A 277 -28.38 12.90 -6.46
N PRO A 278 -27.38 13.63 -5.93
CA PRO A 278 -26.57 13.14 -4.83
C PRO A 278 -27.48 12.74 -3.66
N GLY A 279 -27.17 11.63 -3.00
CA GLY A 279 -27.98 11.10 -1.91
C GLY A 279 -28.10 12.13 -0.79
N ARG A 280 -29.18 12.90 -0.75
CA ARG A 280 -29.40 13.92 0.28
C ARG A 280 -29.42 13.30 1.68
N ASP A 281 -29.92 12.07 1.77
CA ASP A 281 -29.99 11.28 3.01
C ASP A 281 -28.60 10.86 3.52
N GLU A 282 -27.56 10.95 2.68
CA GLU A 282 -26.18 10.69 3.09
C GLU A 282 -25.51 11.91 3.73
N VAL A 283 -26.02 13.12 3.48
CA VAL A 283 -25.48 14.33 4.08
C VAL A 283 -25.72 14.29 5.60
N PRO A 284 -24.69 14.50 6.44
CA PRO A 284 -24.88 14.60 7.88
C PRO A 284 -25.92 15.67 8.25
N GLU A 285 -26.91 15.32 9.07
CA GLU A 285 -28.04 16.21 9.42
C GLU A 285 -27.55 17.57 9.97
N VAL A 286 -26.44 17.57 10.70
CA VAL A 286 -25.79 18.80 11.20
C VAL A 286 -25.45 19.80 10.09
N LEU A 287 -25.04 19.34 8.90
CA LEU A 287 -24.76 20.23 7.75
C LEU A 287 -26.05 20.76 7.13
N LEU A 288 -27.11 19.95 7.13
CA LEU A 288 -28.44 20.36 6.66
C LEU A 288 -29.06 21.39 7.60
N ASP A 289 -28.91 21.22 8.92
CA ASP A 289 -29.28 22.21 9.94
C ASP A 289 -28.56 23.54 9.71
N LEU A 290 -27.25 23.50 9.53
CA LEU A 290 -26.47 24.71 9.25
C LEU A 290 -26.97 25.44 8.00
N LYS A 291 -27.26 24.70 6.91
CA LYS A 291 -27.86 25.31 5.71
C LYS A 291 -29.25 25.90 5.97
N ARG A 292 -30.11 25.23 6.74
CA ARG A 292 -31.44 25.75 7.14
C ARG A 292 -31.31 27.04 7.94
N ASP A 293 -30.28 27.11 8.78
CA ASP A 293 -29.92 28.27 9.58
C ASP A 293 -29.19 29.37 8.77
N SER A 294 -29.15 29.26 7.44
CA SER A 294 -28.52 30.23 6.53
C SER A 294 -27.01 30.37 6.71
N TYR A 295 -26.32 29.32 7.18
CA TYR A 295 -24.86 29.26 7.11
C TYR A 295 -24.39 29.00 5.67
N GLN A 296 -23.36 29.73 5.24
CA GLN A 296 -22.58 29.34 4.07
C GLN A 296 -21.56 28.26 4.48
N LEU A 297 -21.50 27.17 3.73
CA LEU A 297 -20.62 26.03 3.98
C LEU A 297 -19.35 26.15 3.15
N ILE A 298 -18.22 26.28 3.85
CA ILE A 298 -16.87 26.30 3.29
C ILE A 298 -16.25 24.92 3.50
N GLY A 299 -16.09 24.15 2.44
CA GLY A 299 -15.34 22.90 2.48
C GLY A 299 -13.84 23.18 2.55
N ILE A 300 -13.13 22.48 3.43
CA ILE A 300 -11.68 22.56 3.54
C ILE A 300 -11.10 21.15 3.45
N ASN A 301 -10.29 20.92 2.43
CA ASN A 301 -9.52 19.70 2.25
C ASN A 301 -8.02 20.02 2.31
N LEU A 302 -7.36 19.51 3.34
CA LEU A 302 -5.94 19.73 3.59
C LEU A 302 -5.20 18.42 3.71
N ARG A 303 -3.95 18.45 3.25
CA ARG A 303 -3.01 17.35 3.32
C ARG A 303 -1.79 17.79 4.11
N ARG A 304 -1.24 16.90 4.93
CA ARG A 304 0.12 17.11 5.46
C ARG A 304 1.15 16.98 4.34
N TRP A 305 1.94 18.03 4.13
CA TRP A 305 3.00 18.06 3.13
C TRP A 305 4.35 18.29 3.80
N SER A 306 5.30 17.36 3.66
CA SER A 306 6.60 17.41 4.35
C SER A 306 7.54 18.48 3.80
N HIS A 307 7.35 18.87 2.54
CA HIS A 307 8.18 19.85 1.86
C HIS A 307 7.78 21.30 2.14
N PHE A 308 6.78 21.51 3.02
CA PHE A 308 6.26 22.84 3.31
C PHE A 308 5.83 22.99 4.78
N ASP A 309 5.89 24.22 5.31
CA ASP A 309 5.41 24.49 6.67
C ASP A 309 3.88 24.58 6.69
N MET A 310 3.26 23.43 6.93
CA MET A 310 1.80 23.35 7.07
C MET A 310 1.24 24.10 8.28
N THR A 311 2.08 24.51 9.24
CA THR A 311 1.66 25.37 10.35
C THR A 311 1.31 26.75 9.84
N SER A 312 2.15 27.31 8.97
CA SER A 312 1.92 28.60 8.30
C SER A 312 0.68 28.54 7.41
N VAL A 313 0.55 27.52 6.55
CA VAL A 313 -0.64 27.34 5.71
C VAL A 313 -1.92 27.30 6.54
N ARG A 314 -1.93 26.54 7.64
CA ARG A 314 -3.07 26.47 8.56
C ARG A 314 -3.38 27.84 9.18
N ALA A 315 -2.36 28.60 9.60
CA ALA A 315 -2.55 29.93 10.17
C ALA A 315 -3.14 30.91 9.13
N THR A 316 -2.69 30.85 7.88
CA THR A 316 -3.25 31.62 6.75
C THR A 316 -4.73 31.30 6.55
N ILE A 317 -5.09 30.01 6.55
CA ILE A 317 -6.48 29.55 6.41
C ILE A 317 -7.32 29.98 7.62
N GLU A 318 -6.83 29.77 8.84
CA GLU A 318 -7.51 30.19 10.08
C GLU A 318 -7.81 31.69 10.07
N LYS A 319 -6.82 32.50 9.68
CA LYS A 319 -6.97 33.96 9.59
C LYS A 319 -7.99 34.35 8.53
N THR A 320 -7.97 33.68 7.38
CA THR A 320 -8.94 33.86 6.30
C THR A 320 -10.36 33.56 6.80
N ILE A 321 -10.59 32.36 7.33
CA ILE A 321 -11.90 31.92 7.84
C ILE A 321 -12.39 32.83 8.96
N SER A 322 -11.54 33.19 9.92
CA SER A 322 -11.91 34.07 11.04
C SER A 322 -12.30 35.47 10.56
N THR A 323 -11.66 35.97 9.51
CA THR A 323 -11.99 37.28 8.91
C THR A 323 -13.34 37.23 8.19
N ILE A 324 -13.61 36.17 7.43
CA ILE A 324 -14.90 35.96 6.75
C ILE A 324 -16.03 35.81 7.79
N ALA A 325 -15.80 35.03 8.86
CA ALA A 325 -16.75 34.80 9.94
C ALA A 325 -17.13 36.08 10.72
N ALA A 326 -16.31 37.12 10.67
CA ALA A 326 -16.63 38.40 11.30
C ALA A 326 -17.73 39.18 10.56
N GLY A 327 -17.89 38.93 9.25
CA GLY A 327 -18.88 39.61 8.40
C GLY A 327 -20.01 38.73 7.88
N GLN A 328 -19.84 37.40 7.90
CA GLN A 328 -20.77 36.44 7.29
C GLN A 328 -21.00 35.22 8.19
N LYS A 329 -22.20 34.65 8.10
CA LYS A 329 -22.56 33.43 8.82
C LYS A 329 -22.00 32.22 8.08
N ILE A 330 -20.82 31.75 8.47
CA ILE A 330 -20.13 30.62 7.81
C ILE A 330 -19.95 29.43 8.74
N ALA A 331 -19.94 28.23 8.16
CA ALA A 331 -19.54 27.00 8.80
C ALA A 331 -18.53 26.27 7.92
N VAL A 332 -17.63 25.52 8.57
CA VAL A 332 -16.52 24.87 7.89
C VAL A 332 -16.71 23.35 7.92
N VAL A 333 -16.51 22.72 6.76
CA VAL A 333 -16.59 21.27 6.59
C VAL A 333 -15.20 20.72 6.28
N GLY A 334 -14.59 20.00 7.22
CA GLY A 334 -13.31 19.33 7.04
C GLY A 334 -13.47 18.03 6.24
N ILE A 335 -12.78 17.92 5.10
CA ILE A 335 -12.88 16.78 4.17
C ILE A 335 -11.56 16.03 4.13
N PRO A 336 -11.35 14.99 4.97
CA PRO A 336 -10.16 14.15 4.89
C PRO A 336 -10.29 13.14 3.74
N MET A 337 -9.32 13.09 2.80
CA MET A 337 -9.38 12.15 1.67
C MET A 337 -8.33 11.04 1.73
N GLN A 338 -7.39 11.10 2.68
CA GLN A 338 -6.39 10.06 2.87
C GLN A 338 -6.27 9.66 4.34
N ALA A 339 -6.59 8.40 4.63
CA ALA A 339 -6.27 7.74 5.88
C ALA A 339 -4.82 7.21 5.91
N GLY A 340 -4.35 6.77 7.07
CA GLY A 340 -2.98 6.28 7.30
C GLY A 340 -2.01 7.36 7.81
N ALA A 341 -0.79 6.97 8.16
CA ALA A 341 0.20 7.65 9.03
C ALA A 341 0.45 9.19 8.87
N SER A 342 -0.05 9.83 7.82
CA SER A 342 -0.07 11.28 7.61
C SER A 342 -1.50 11.84 7.44
N HIS A 343 -2.44 11.33 8.26
CA HIS A 343 -3.90 11.53 8.16
C HIS A 343 -4.31 12.99 7.93
N ASP A 344 -5.00 13.26 6.82
CA ASP A 344 -5.63 14.55 6.50
C ASP A 344 -6.51 15.04 7.67
N ARG A 345 -7.14 14.11 8.40
CA ARG A 345 -7.95 14.40 9.58
C ARG A 345 -7.19 15.16 10.68
N GLN A 346 -5.90 14.90 10.89
CA GLN A 346 -5.14 15.57 11.96
C GLN A 346 -4.96 17.06 11.69
N ILE A 347 -4.58 17.42 10.46
CA ILE A 347 -4.42 18.84 10.09
C ILE A 347 -5.77 19.57 10.09
N LEU A 348 -6.84 18.89 9.68
CA LEU A 348 -8.20 19.42 9.74
C LEU A 348 -8.70 19.60 11.17
N ALA A 349 -8.48 18.62 12.06
CA ALA A 349 -8.83 18.75 13.48
C ALA A 349 -8.06 19.90 14.14
N ALA A 350 -6.76 20.02 13.86
CA ALA A 350 -5.93 21.09 14.37
C ALA A 350 -6.33 22.48 13.82
N LEU A 351 -6.94 22.55 12.63
CA LEU A 351 -7.56 23.77 12.13
C LEU A 351 -8.86 24.07 12.89
N GLY A 352 -9.73 23.07 13.06
CA GLY A 352 -10.98 23.23 13.80
C GLY A 352 -10.77 23.72 15.24
N GLU A 353 -9.72 23.24 15.92
CA GLU A 353 -9.33 23.69 17.27
C GLU A 353 -8.84 25.14 17.33
N SER A 354 -8.30 25.68 16.21
CA SER A 354 -7.77 27.04 16.17
C SER A 354 -8.77 28.09 15.68
N LEU A 355 -9.89 27.67 15.10
CA LEU A 355 -10.98 28.56 14.71
C LEU A 355 -11.67 29.19 15.93
N THR A 356 -12.25 30.38 15.74
CA THR A 356 -13.04 31.04 16.79
C THR A 356 -14.25 30.17 17.19
N PRO A 357 -14.65 30.14 18.49
CA PRO A 357 -15.70 29.23 18.98
C PRO A 357 -17.08 29.37 18.31
N ASN A 358 -17.33 30.48 17.62
CA ASN A 358 -18.60 30.76 16.96
C ASN A 358 -18.67 30.24 15.51
N VAL A 359 -17.59 29.66 14.98
CA VAL A 359 -17.56 29.05 13.64
C VAL A 359 -17.83 27.54 13.79
N PRO A 360 -19.01 27.04 13.38
CA PRO A 360 -19.27 25.60 13.42
C PRO A 360 -18.28 24.87 12.53
N PHE A 361 -17.70 23.79 13.05
CA PHE A 361 -16.71 22.98 12.35
C PHE A 361 -17.13 21.51 12.39
N VAL A 362 -17.32 20.90 11.22
CA VAL A 362 -17.74 19.50 11.08
C VAL A 362 -16.71 18.75 10.24
N ILE A 363 -16.11 17.69 10.77
CA ILE A 363 -15.21 16.82 10.00
C ILE A 363 -15.98 15.60 9.52
N LEU A 364 -15.89 15.30 8.23
CA LEU A 364 -16.43 14.07 7.66
C LEU A 364 -15.68 12.82 8.19
N PRO A 365 -16.24 11.61 8.02
CA PRO A 365 -15.51 10.36 8.26
C PRO A 365 -14.16 10.33 7.51
N ASP A 366 -13.18 9.57 8.01
CA ASP A 366 -11.81 9.54 7.48
C ASP A 366 -11.42 8.16 6.92
N PRO A 367 -11.35 8.00 5.58
CA PRO A 367 -11.93 8.89 4.57
C PRO A 367 -13.47 8.73 4.50
N PRO A 368 -14.22 9.68 3.91
CA PRO A 368 -15.64 9.48 3.64
C PRO A 368 -15.83 8.45 2.52
N SER A 369 -16.99 7.81 2.47
CA SER A 369 -17.39 7.07 1.26
C SER A 369 -17.52 8.04 0.08
N PHE A 370 -17.40 7.53 -1.15
CA PHE A 370 -17.55 8.37 -2.34
C PHE A 370 -18.92 9.08 -2.39
N SER A 371 -19.98 8.34 -2.07
CA SER A 371 -21.34 8.84 -2.08
C SER A 371 -21.55 9.97 -1.05
N LEU A 372 -20.95 9.83 0.15
CA LEU A 372 -20.94 10.86 1.16
C LEU A 372 -20.13 12.08 0.72
N LEU A 373 -18.93 11.88 0.14
CA LEU A 373 -18.11 12.96 -0.39
C LEU A 373 -18.90 13.78 -1.44
N ASP A 374 -19.47 13.11 -2.43
CA ASP A 374 -20.22 13.74 -3.52
C ASP A 374 -21.45 14.50 -2.99
N ALA A 375 -22.22 13.88 -2.08
CA ALA A 375 -23.37 14.53 -1.44
C ALA A 375 -22.97 15.78 -0.63
N CYS A 376 -21.87 15.70 0.12
CA CYS A 376 -21.36 16.84 0.89
C CYS A 376 -20.82 17.94 -0.02
N LEU A 377 -20.01 17.60 -1.03
CA LEU A 377 -19.49 18.57 -2.01
C LEU A 377 -20.64 19.31 -2.70
N ASN A 378 -21.71 18.61 -3.07
CA ASN A 378 -22.84 19.20 -3.76
C ASN A 378 -23.59 20.25 -2.93
N ILE A 379 -23.49 20.24 -1.59
CA ILE A 379 -24.12 21.26 -0.75
C ILE A 379 -23.18 22.39 -0.34
N LEU A 380 -21.88 22.33 -0.65
CA LEU A 380 -20.96 23.41 -0.34
C LEU A 380 -21.28 24.67 -1.15
N ASP A 381 -20.88 25.83 -0.61
CA ASP A 381 -20.87 27.10 -1.34
C ASP A 381 -19.49 27.37 -1.94
N VAL A 382 -18.43 26.92 -1.29
CA VAL A 382 -17.07 26.97 -1.79
C VAL A 382 -16.25 25.79 -1.24
N LEU A 383 -15.29 25.30 -2.02
CA LEU A 383 -14.28 24.33 -1.58
C LEU A 383 -12.89 24.96 -1.63
N VAL A 384 -12.12 24.88 -0.55
CA VAL A 384 -10.67 25.15 -0.52
C VAL A 384 -9.96 23.81 -0.43
N THR A 385 -9.13 23.46 -1.41
CA THR A 385 -8.58 22.11 -1.49
C THR A 385 -7.14 22.03 -1.96
N MET A 386 -6.36 21.16 -1.31
CA MET A 386 -5.07 20.69 -1.83
C MET A 386 -5.23 19.48 -2.76
N ARG A 387 -6.18 18.58 -2.53
CA ARG A 387 -6.29 17.33 -3.29
C ARG A 387 -6.94 17.56 -4.65
N LEU A 388 -6.22 17.27 -5.73
CA LEU A 388 -6.73 17.30 -7.12
C LEU A 388 -8.10 16.64 -7.26
N HIS A 389 -8.28 15.43 -6.73
CA HIS A 389 -9.53 14.68 -6.89
C HIS A 389 -10.74 15.34 -6.18
N ALA A 390 -10.53 16.11 -5.12
CA ALA A 390 -11.61 16.92 -4.54
C ALA A 390 -12.03 18.02 -5.51
N ALA A 391 -11.06 18.72 -6.10
CA ALA A 391 -11.30 19.78 -7.08
C ALA A 391 -11.98 19.26 -8.35
N LEU A 392 -11.60 18.07 -8.83
CA LEU A 392 -12.23 17.42 -9.99
C LEU A 392 -13.73 17.18 -9.74
N VAL A 393 -14.07 16.53 -8.62
CA VAL A 393 -15.48 16.23 -8.29
C VAL A 393 -16.27 17.51 -8.02
N ALA A 394 -15.70 18.48 -7.30
CA ALA A 394 -16.35 19.76 -7.01
C ALA A 394 -16.65 20.57 -8.28
N HIS A 395 -15.71 20.67 -9.22
CA HIS A 395 -15.93 21.36 -10.49
C HIS A 395 -17.01 20.67 -11.35
N ARG A 396 -17.09 19.33 -11.35
CA ARG A 396 -18.19 18.59 -12.00
C ARG A 396 -19.56 18.84 -11.35
N ARG A 397 -19.59 19.29 -10.09
CA ARG A 397 -20.80 19.78 -9.38
C ARG A 397 -20.98 21.31 -9.48
N TYR A 398 -20.19 21.98 -10.32
CA TYR A 398 -20.20 23.44 -10.50
C TYR A 398 -19.98 24.21 -9.20
N ILE A 399 -19.23 23.63 -8.25
CA ILE A 399 -18.90 24.25 -6.97
C ILE A 399 -17.71 25.20 -7.17
N PRO A 400 -17.83 26.49 -6.82
CA PRO A 400 -16.69 27.39 -6.76
C PRO A 400 -15.59 26.77 -5.89
N THR A 401 -14.40 26.61 -6.45
CA THR A 401 -13.29 25.93 -5.77
C THR A 401 -12.05 26.80 -5.82
N VAL A 402 -11.33 26.89 -4.71
CA VAL A 402 -10.01 27.52 -4.58
C VAL A 402 -8.97 26.41 -4.39
N GLY A 403 -8.03 26.33 -5.32
CA GLY A 403 -6.94 25.35 -5.30
C GLY A 403 -5.75 25.84 -4.48
N LEU A 404 -5.18 24.96 -3.66
CA LEU A 404 -3.90 25.15 -2.99
C LEU A 404 -2.85 24.30 -3.71
N ALA A 405 -2.07 24.93 -4.61
CA ALA A 405 -1.16 24.26 -5.53
C ALA A 405 0.11 23.73 -4.85
N TYR A 406 0.02 22.56 -4.21
CA TYR A 406 1.17 21.85 -3.64
C TYR A 406 1.92 20.96 -4.64
N ASP A 407 1.27 20.64 -5.77
CA ASP A 407 1.71 19.74 -6.82
C ASP A 407 1.26 20.35 -8.16
N PRO A 408 2.11 20.35 -9.22
CA PRO A 408 1.79 20.95 -10.51
C PRO A 408 0.47 20.48 -11.13
N LYS A 409 0.00 19.26 -10.81
CA LYS A 409 -1.28 18.74 -11.32
C LYS A 409 -2.49 19.54 -10.83
N VAL A 410 -2.43 20.12 -9.63
CA VAL A 410 -3.52 20.93 -9.10
C VAL A 410 -3.63 22.21 -9.91
N GLN A 411 -2.51 22.93 -10.09
CA GLN A 411 -2.44 24.14 -10.92
C GLN A 411 -2.97 23.89 -12.34
N ARG A 412 -2.49 22.82 -12.99
CA ARG A 412 -2.88 22.47 -14.36
C ARG A 412 -4.38 22.24 -14.53
N HIS A 413 -5.03 21.55 -13.59
CA HIS A 413 -6.48 21.33 -13.64
C HIS A 413 -7.28 22.64 -13.66
N PHE A 414 -6.84 23.64 -12.89
CA PHE A 414 -7.47 24.96 -12.89
C PHE A 414 -7.21 25.71 -14.20
N GLU A 415 -6.01 25.60 -14.77
CA GLU A 415 -5.67 26.17 -16.08
C GLU A 415 -6.52 25.57 -17.22
N GLU A 416 -6.70 24.25 -17.24
CA GLU A 416 -7.53 23.54 -18.23
C GLU A 416 -8.99 24.01 -18.20
N LEU A 417 -9.49 24.39 -17.02
CA LEU A 417 -10.84 24.92 -16.82
C LEU A 417 -10.92 26.45 -16.97
N GLY A 418 -9.80 27.14 -17.17
CA GLY A 418 -9.77 28.60 -17.27
C GLY A 418 -9.95 29.36 -15.97
N ARG A 419 -9.57 28.74 -14.86
CA ARG A 419 -9.71 29.28 -13.50
C ARG A 419 -8.37 29.46 -12.81
N SER A 420 -7.34 29.89 -13.56
CA SER A 420 -5.98 30.08 -13.04
C SER A 420 -5.91 31.10 -11.90
N GLU A 421 -6.88 32.02 -11.81
CA GLU A 421 -7.04 33.00 -10.74
C GLU A 421 -7.63 32.42 -9.45
N GLN A 422 -8.19 31.20 -9.51
CA GLN A 422 -8.77 30.49 -8.37
C GLN A 422 -7.82 29.42 -7.82
N VAL A 423 -6.54 29.47 -8.19
CA VAL A 423 -5.51 28.59 -7.64
C VAL A 423 -4.32 29.42 -7.18
N VAL A 424 -3.87 29.14 -5.97
CA VAL A 424 -2.81 29.89 -5.30
C VAL A 424 -1.72 28.93 -4.78
N PRO A 425 -0.47 29.38 -4.68
CA PRO A 425 0.61 28.59 -4.07
C PRO A 425 0.37 28.41 -2.56
N LEU A 426 1.14 27.52 -1.91
CA LEU A 426 1.01 27.29 -0.47
C LEU A 426 1.54 28.48 0.38
N GLU A 427 2.44 29.26 -0.20
CA GLU A 427 3.05 30.47 0.36
C GLU A 427 2.13 31.71 0.31
N VAL A 428 0.90 31.57 -0.19
CA VAL A 428 -0.06 32.67 -0.36
C VAL A 428 -0.29 33.45 0.93
N THR A 429 -0.45 34.78 0.82
CA THR A 429 -0.83 35.62 1.96
C THR A 429 -2.28 35.36 2.37
N TRP A 430 -2.64 35.71 3.61
CA TRP A 430 -4.03 35.50 4.06
C TRP A 430 -4.98 36.46 3.37
N GLU A 431 -4.53 37.66 2.98
CA GLU A 431 -5.28 38.63 2.21
C GLU A 431 -5.63 38.09 0.81
N GLU A 432 -4.65 37.54 0.09
CA GLU A 432 -4.87 36.95 -1.24
C GLU A 432 -5.78 35.72 -1.17
N LEU A 433 -5.57 34.83 -0.18
CA LEU A 433 -6.45 33.67 0.00
C LEU A 433 -7.88 34.11 0.36
N HIS A 434 -8.01 35.12 1.22
CA HIS A 434 -9.30 35.71 1.57
C HIS A 434 -10.03 36.24 0.33
N ASP A 435 -9.34 36.99 -0.52
CA ASP A 435 -9.95 37.57 -1.72
C ASP A 435 -10.39 36.49 -2.72
N CYS A 436 -9.59 35.43 -2.90
CA CYS A 436 -10.00 34.26 -3.70
C CYS A 436 -11.25 33.58 -3.11
N VAL A 437 -11.28 33.32 -1.80
CA VAL A 437 -12.42 32.63 -1.15
C VAL A 437 -13.68 33.50 -1.18
N ILE A 438 -13.58 34.81 -0.96
CA ILE A 438 -14.71 35.74 -1.06
C ILE A 438 -15.22 35.81 -2.50
N SER A 439 -14.32 35.91 -3.49
CA SER A 439 -14.71 35.88 -4.90
C SER A 439 -15.46 34.59 -5.25
N ALA A 440 -15.00 33.44 -4.76
CA ALA A 440 -15.65 32.16 -4.98
C ALA A 440 -17.02 32.07 -4.27
N LEU A 441 -17.14 32.57 -3.04
CA LEU A 441 -18.41 32.63 -2.30
C LEU A 441 -19.47 33.50 -2.99
N GLN A 442 -19.04 34.59 -3.64
CA GLN A 442 -19.94 35.48 -4.39
C GLN A 442 -20.48 34.84 -5.67
N GLU A 443 -19.74 33.88 -6.25
CA GLU A 443 -20.17 33.17 -7.46
C GLU A 443 -21.33 32.21 -7.19
N ASN A 444 -21.44 31.67 -5.96
CA ASN A 444 -22.43 30.68 -5.50
C ASN A 444 -22.37 29.35 -6.25
N ARG A 445 -22.57 29.36 -7.57
CA ARG A 445 -22.31 28.25 -8.49
C ARG A 445 -21.58 28.74 -9.72
N ILE A 446 -20.66 27.92 -10.21
CA ILE A 446 -19.93 28.22 -11.44
C ILE A 446 -20.92 28.23 -12.61
N SER A 447 -21.19 29.43 -13.11
CA SER A 447 -22.18 29.68 -14.15
C SER A 447 -21.57 30.15 -15.47
N ASP A 448 -20.26 30.42 -15.49
CA ASP A 448 -19.52 30.82 -16.68
C ASP A 448 -19.73 29.80 -17.83
N PRO A 449 -20.27 30.23 -19.00
CA PRO A 449 -20.44 29.36 -20.16
C PRO A 449 -19.13 28.75 -20.66
N LEU A 450 -18.01 29.50 -20.60
CA LEU A 450 -16.72 29.02 -21.08
C LEU A 450 -16.18 27.91 -20.19
N PHE A 451 -16.29 28.05 -18.87
CA PHE A 451 -16.03 26.96 -17.93
C PHE A 451 -16.86 25.70 -18.26
N ARG A 452 -18.16 25.84 -18.52
CA ARG A 452 -19.04 24.70 -18.83
C ARG A 452 -18.62 23.97 -20.11
N GLU A 453 -18.25 24.73 -21.15
CA GLU A 453 -17.73 24.16 -22.39
C GLU A 453 -16.42 23.40 -22.17
N ARG A 454 -15.48 23.99 -21.41
CA ARG A 454 -14.19 23.35 -21.07
C ARG A 454 -14.39 22.09 -20.24
N LEU A 455 -15.23 22.15 -19.20
CA LEU A 455 -15.57 21.01 -18.37
C LEU A 455 -16.18 19.87 -19.20
N SER A 456 -17.20 20.18 -20.01
CA SER A 456 -17.85 19.18 -20.88
C SER A 456 -16.86 18.57 -21.89
N THR A 457 -15.92 19.37 -22.41
CA THR A 457 -14.86 18.89 -23.28
C THR A 457 -13.92 17.91 -22.57
N LEU A 458 -13.52 18.21 -21.33
CA LEU A 458 -12.67 17.33 -20.52
C LEU A 458 -13.39 16.02 -20.17
N GLU A 459 -14.66 16.09 -19.75
CA GLU A 459 -15.49 14.92 -19.47
C GLU A 459 -15.65 14.03 -20.71
N THR A 460 -16.02 14.62 -21.84
CA THR A 460 -16.22 13.89 -23.09
C THR A 460 -14.92 13.23 -23.57
N ARG A 461 -13.79 13.94 -23.49
CA ARG A 461 -12.48 13.40 -23.89
C ARG A 461 -12.03 12.27 -22.96
N SER A 462 -12.16 12.45 -21.65
CA SER A 462 -11.80 11.44 -20.65
C SER A 462 -12.65 10.17 -20.82
N LEU A 463 -13.98 10.33 -20.88
CA LEU A 463 -14.90 9.21 -21.08
C LEU A 463 -14.63 8.47 -22.40
N ALA A 464 -14.53 9.18 -23.52
CA ALA A 464 -14.30 8.55 -24.81
C ALA A 464 -12.96 7.80 -24.89
N ALA A 465 -11.90 8.35 -24.30
CA ALA A 465 -10.59 7.70 -24.23
C ALA A 465 -10.60 6.47 -23.31
N LEU A 466 -11.21 6.59 -22.12
CA LEU A 466 -11.34 5.49 -21.18
C LEU A 466 -12.16 4.34 -21.78
N GLU A 467 -13.26 4.63 -22.47
CA GLU A 467 -14.03 3.62 -23.18
C GLU A 467 -13.23 2.96 -24.32
N ARG A 468 -12.44 3.71 -25.09
CA ARG A 468 -11.56 3.12 -26.11
C ARG A 468 -10.49 2.20 -25.48
N ALA A 469 -9.93 2.60 -24.34
CA ALA A 469 -8.99 1.78 -23.60
C ALA A 469 -9.66 0.50 -23.07
N ALA A 470 -10.82 0.62 -22.42
CA ALA A 470 -11.60 -0.51 -21.92
C ALA A 470 -12.02 -1.47 -23.05
N ARG A 471 -12.45 -0.94 -24.21
CA ARG A 471 -12.73 -1.76 -25.40
C ARG A 471 -11.51 -2.55 -25.86
N ARG A 472 -10.32 -1.96 -25.88
CA ARG A 472 -9.08 -2.68 -26.21
C ARG A 472 -8.77 -3.82 -25.22
N VAL A 473 -9.05 -3.62 -23.93
CA VAL A 473 -8.95 -4.69 -22.93
C VAL A 473 -9.98 -5.79 -23.18
N SER A 474 -11.23 -5.42 -23.52
CA SER A 474 -12.31 -6.39 -23.79
C SER A 474 -12.07 -7.28 -25.01
N THR A 475 -11.22 -6.83 -25.95
CA THR A 475 -10.84 -7.60 -27.14
C THR A 475 -9.73 -8.62 -26.89
N ALA A 476 -9.17 -8.70 -25.68
CA ALA A 476 -8.19 -9.72 -25.33
C ALA A 476 -8.75 -11.13 -25.57
N GLU A 477 -7.89 -12.02 -26.09
CA GLU A 477 -8.26 -13.42 -26.32
C GLU A 477 -8.63 -14.08 -24.99
N VAL A 478 -9.81 -14.71 -24.96
CA VAL A 478 -10.27 -15.41 -23.77
C VAL A 478 -9.44 -16.68 -23.62
N ARG A 479 -8.63 -16.74 -22.57
CA ARG A 479 -7.91 -17.94 -22.17
C ARG A 479 -8.91 -19.00 -21.77
N ALA A 480 -8.66 -20.22 -22.23
CA ALA A 480 -9.39 -21.36 -21.73
C ALA A 480 -9.06 -21.46 -20.23
N ALA A 481 -10.00 -21.07 -19.35
CA ALA A 481 -9.79 -21.26 -17.92
C ALA A 481 -9.50 -22.74 -17.72
N VAL A 482 -8.26 -23.01 -17.29
CA VAL A 482 -7.94 -24.21 -16.57
C VAL A 482 -8.83 -24.10 -15.35
N HIS A 483 -9.83 -24.95 -15.27
CA HIS A 483 -10.60 -25.06 -14.04
C HIS A 483 -9.67 -25.68 -13.01
N THR A 484 -8.83 -24.85 -12.43
CA THR A 484 -8.25 -25.16 -11.15
C THR A 484 -9.38 -24.94 -10.19
N ILE A 485 -9.79 -26.00 -9.46
CA ILE A 485 -10.26 -25.74 -8.09
C ILE A 485 -9.21 -24.80 -7.53
N PRO A 486 -9.59 -23.69 -6.86
CA PRO A 486 -8.67 -23.11 -5.91
C PRO A 486 -7.98 -24.30 -5.25
N VAL A 487 -6.66 -24.28 -5.08
CA VAL A 487 -6.17 -25.04 -3.95
C VAL A 487 -7.06 -24.49 -2.85
N GLU A 488 -8.06 -25.28 -2.37
CA GLU A 488 -8.65 -25.04 -1.07
C GLU A 488 -7.38 -24.81 -0.33
N ARG A 489 -7.07 -23.54 0.02
CA ARG A 489 -5.96 -23.24 0.92
C ARG A 489 -6.15 -24.36 1.88
N PRO A 490 -5.21 -25.35 1.97
CA PRO A 490 -5.41 -26.44 2.90
C PRO A 490 -5.82 -25.65 4.09
N LEU A 491 -7.08 -25.86 4.53
CA LEU A 491 -7.63 -25.00 5.57
C LEU A 491 -6.42 -24.96 6.47
N GLU A 492 -5.97 -23.78 6.84
CA GLU A 492 -5.48 -23.81 8.17
C GLU A 492 -6.73 -24.37 8.91
N THR A 493 -6.83 -25.70 9.09
CA THR A 493 -6.41 -26.26 10.32
C THR A 493 -5.40 -25.24 10.86
N GLN A 494 -5.87 -24.12 11.46
CA GLN A 494 -6.61 -24.18 12.70
C GLN A 494 -6.49 -25.60 13.28
N SER A 495 -5.23 -26.06 13.30
CA SER A 495 -4.67 -27.02 14.19
C SER A 495 -5.15 -26.42 15.47
N PRO A 496 -6.20 -27.02 16.06
CA PRO A 496 -7.23 -26.36 16.85
C PRO A 496 -6.56 -25.28 17.65
N THR A 497 -6.69 -24.01 17.19
CA THR A 497 -5.72 -22.93 17.39
C THR A 497 -4.75 -23.33 18.47
N LYS A 498 -3.67 -24.04 18.10
CA LYS A 498 -2.82 -24.72 19.09
C LYS A 498 -2.13 -23.58 19.78
N ALA A 499 -2.80 -23.06 20.82
CA ALA A 499 -2.88 -21.63 21.10
C ALA A 499 -1.53 -21.04 20.83
N LEU A 500 -1.35 -20.37 19.67
CA LEU A 500 -0.04 -20.02 19.09
C LEU A 500 0.82 -19.68 20.28
N THR A 501 1.67 -20.63 20.70
CA THR A 501 2.26 -20.53 22.04
C THR A 501 3.24 -19.42 21.82
N LYS A 502 2.83 -18.17 22.09
CA LYS A 502 3.55 -16.95 21.74
C LYS A 502 4.99 -17.26 22.09
N GLN A 503 5.82 -17.52 21.08
CA GLN A 503 7.21 -17.78 21.35
C GLN A 503 7.74 -16.43 21.77
N MET A 504 7.84 -16.25 23.08
CA MET A 504 8.27 -14.98 23.65
C MET A 504 9.79 -14.99 23.59
N ALA A 505 10.36 -14.31 22.58
CA ALA A 505 11.67 -13.73 22.76
C ALA A 505 11.56 -12.65 23.83
N GLY A 506 12.49 -12.66 24.78
CA GLY A 506 12.42 -11.78 25.93
C GLY A 506 13.78 -11.31 26.38
N PHE A 507 13.89 -10.03 26.70
CA PHE A 507 15.09 -9.51 27.35
C PHE A 507 15.14 -10.03 28.80
N THR A 508 16.31 -10.51 29.20
CA THR A 508 16.61 -10.78 30.62
C THR A 508 16.68 -9.48 31.39
N LYS A 509 16.80 -9.58 32.72
CA LYS A 509 17.14 -8.43 33.56
C LYS A 509 18.37 -7.74 32.97
N ALA A 510 18.25 -6.43 32.70
CA ALA A 510 19.34 -5.61 32.20
C ALA A 510 20.18 -5.09 33.36
N GLU A 511 21.48 -5.08 33.15
CA GLU A 511 22.44 -4.35 33.97
C GLU A 511 22.72 -3.00 33.31
N HIS A 512 22.92 -1.97 34.12
CA HIS A 512 23.12 -0.61 33.64
C HIS A 512 24.52 -0.17 33.99
N TRP A 513 25.21 0.42 33.02
CA TRP A 513 26.46 1.12 33.27
C TRP A 513 26.41 2.47 32.56
N ALA A 514 27.14 3.43 33.11
CA ALA A 514 27.26 4.75 32.55
C ALA A 514 28.68 5.28 32.75
N SER A 515 29.15 6.05 31.78
CA SER A 515 30.44 6.73 31.84
C SER A 515 30.22 8.24 31.84
N GLY A 516 30.85 8.96 32.78
CA GLY A 516 30.72 10.43 32.88
C GLY A 516 29.33 10.94 33.31
N LEU A 517 28.46 10.06 33.83
CA LEU A 517 27.11 10.38 34.32
C LEU A 517 26.95 9.90 35.76
N GLU A 518 26.39 10.74 36.63
CA GLU A 518 25.95 10.31 37.97
C GLU A 518 24.59 9.61 37.84
N LEU A 519 24.55 8.32 38.18
CA LEU A 519 23.30 7.57 38.22
C LEU A 519 22.54 7.96 39.51
N PRO A 520 21.29 8.44 39.44
CA PRO A 520 20.53 8.76 40.63
C PRO A 520 20.30 7.48 41.47
N GLY A 521 20.56 7.54 42.78
CA GLY A 521 20.39 6.42 43.71
C GLY A 521 18.95 5.92 43.91
N ARG A 522 17.98 6.54 43.22
CA ARG A 522 16.59 6.10 43.14
C ARG A 522 16.35 5.61 41.72
N GLN A 523 16.05 4.31 41.58
CA GLN A 523 15.82 3.60 40.32
C GLN A 523 15.17 4.52 39.26
N LEU A 524 15.95 4.88 38.23
CA LEU A 524 15.45 5.52 37.02
C LEU A 524 14.25 4.71 36.53
N ASN A 525 13.07 5.32 36.51
CA ASN A 525 11.78 4.79 36.04
C ASN A 525 11.88 3.57 35.11
N VAL A 526 12.08 2.39 35.70
CA VAL A 526 11.88 1.11 35.03
C VAL A 526 10.37 0.90 35.08
N LEU A 527 9.66 1.44 34.08
CA LEU A 527 8.38 0.85 33.74
C LEU A 527 8.71 -0.55 33.23
N PHE A 528 8.45 -1.54 34.10
CA PHE A 528 8.61 -2.96 33.83
C PHE A 528 7.66 -3.39 32.70
N ASP A 529 8.13 -3.28 31.46
CA ASP A 529 7.66 -4.10 30.33
C ASP A 529 8.65 -5.25 30.07
N ALA A 530 9.27 -5.79 31.14
CA ALA A 530 9.99 -7.05 31.06
C ALA A 530 8.95 -8.17 30.85
N PRO A 531 9.03 -8.96 29.76
CA PRO A 531 10.24 -9.27 29.00
C PRO A 531 10.36 -8.64 27.60
N ARG A 532 9.50 -7.68 27.19
CA ARG A 532 9.36 -7.25 25.78
C ARG A 532 10.00 -5.92 25.42
N ALA A 533 10.42 -5.08 26.36
CA ALA A 533 10.98 -3.77 26.05
C ALA A 533 12.22 -3.42 26.89
N LEU A 534 13.18 -2.75 26.27
CA LEU A 534 14.31 -2.05 26.91
C LEU A 534 14.18 -0.55 26.70
N HIS A 535 14.49 0.23 27.72
CA HIS A 535 14.44 1.69 27.67
C HIS A 535 15.77 2.29 28.11
N VAL A 536 16.25 3.29 27.37
CA VAL A 536 17.44 4.08 27.73
C VAL A 536 17.14 5.57 27.56
N SER A 537 17.65 6.40 28.45
CA SER A 537 17.48 7.86 28.42
C SER A 537 18.64 8.55 29.14
N LEU A 538 19.04 9.74 28.71
CA LEU A 538 20.09 10.54 29.36
C LEU A 538 19.55 11.18 30.66
N PRO A 539 20.12 10.88 31.85
CA PRO A 539 19.62 11.37 33.14
C PRO A 539 20.12 12.80 33.47
N VAL A 540 20.50 13.59 32.47
CA VAL A 540 21.10 14.92 32.65
C VAL A 540 20.39 15.98 31.82
N THR A 541 20.37 17.21 32.31
CA THR A 541 19.78 18.36 31.62
C THR A 541 20.77 19.11 30.72
N ALA A 542 22.05 18.75 30.77
CA ALA A 542 23.10 19.32 29.92
C ALA A 542 24.11 18.22 29.51
N PRO A 543 23.81 17.45 28.45
CA PRO A 543 24.70 16.39 27.98
C PRO A 543 26.07 16.94 27.54
N LYS A 544 27.14 16.32 28.01
CA LYS A 544 28.53 16.65 27.66
C LYS A 544 29.12 15.57 26.75
N PRO A 545 30.00 15.93 25.79
CA PRO A 545 30.71 14.95 24.97
C PRO A 545 31.40 13.88 25.83
N GLY A 546 31.33 12.63 25.39
CA GLY A 546 31.93 11.47 26.08
C GLY A 546 31.06 10.87 27.18
N GLN A 547 29.84 11.37 27.40
CA GLN A 547 28.87 10.74 28.29
C GLN A 547 28.16 9.58 27.59
N GLU A 548 28.07 8.44 28.28
CA GLU A 548 27.48 7.21 27.76
C GLU A 548 26.58 6.54 28.79
N ILE A 549 25.48 5.96 28.33
CA ILE A 549 24.59 5.13 29.17
C ILE A 549 24.12 3.92 28.38
N HIS A 550 24.23 2.74 28.98
CA HIS A 550 24.00 1.47 28.32
C HIS A 550 23.23 0.49 29.20
N ASN A 551 22.43 -0.35 28.55
CA ASN A 551 21.75 -1.50 29.11
C ASN A 551 22.34 -2.76 28.50
N THR A 552 22.97 -3.59 29.33
CA THR A 552 23.50 -4.90 28.92
C THR A 552 22.57 -6.00 29.41
N CYS A 553 22.09 -6.84 28.49
CA CYS A 553 21.21 -7.96 28.81
C CYS A 553 21.35 -9.09 27.77
N THR A 554 20.59 -10.16 27.93
CA THR A 554 20.48 -11.24 26.96
C THR A 554 19.06 -11.29 26.41
N LEU A 555 18.92 -11.43 25.10
CA LEU A 555 17.64 -11.77 24.45
C LEU A 555 17.51 -13.28 24.41
N ARG A 556 16.61 -13.82 25.23
CA ARG A 556 16.35 -15.27 25.34
C ARG A 556 15.28 -15.73 24.36
N LEU A 557 15.56 -16.86 23.71
CA LEU A 557 14.66 -17.54 22.79
C LEU A 557 14.23 -18.88 23.37
N LYS A 558 13.05 -19.36 22.97
CA LYS A 558 12.50 -20.66 23.42
C LYS A 558 12.73 -21.79 22.42
N SER A 559 13.40 -21.52 21.30
CA SER A 559 13.61 -22.46 20.20
C SER A 559 15.07 -22.43 19.76
N THR A 560 15.63 -23.60 19.45
CA THR A 560 16.96 -23.78 18.83
C THR A 560 16.90 -23.77 17.30
N ARG A 561 15.71 -23.58 16.72
CA ARG A 561 15.56 -23.41 15.27
C ARG A 561 15.91 -21.97 14.86
N PRO A 562 16.37 -21.73 13.62
CA PRO A 562 16.51 -20.38 13.09
C PRO A 562 15.18 -19.63 13.14
N VAL A 563 15.21 -18.42 13.71
CA VAL A 563 14.05 -17.54 13.82
C VAL A 563 14.40 -16.14 13.34
N GLU A 564 13.41 -15.40 12.83
CA GLU A 564 13.48 -13.96 12.58
C GLU A 564 12.80 -13.22 13.72
N ILE A 565 13.51 -12.32 14.39
CA ILE A 565 12.99 -11.50 15.49
C ILE A 565 12.75 -10.10 14.96
N SER A 566 11.49 -9.66 15.00
CA SER A 566 11.09 -8.29 14.68
C SER A 566 11.21 -7.43 15.93
N LEU A 567 12.06 -6.40 15.87
CA LEU A 567 12.22 -5.39 16.91
C LEU A 567 11.81 -4.02 16.38
N THR A 568 11.22 -3.20 17.25
CA THR A 568 10.92 -1.79 16.95
C THR A 568 11.72 -0.89 17.88
N LEU A 569 12.42 0.09 17.32
CA LEU A 569 13.08 1.14 18.06
C LEU A 569 12.33 2.46 17.89
N VAL A 570 11.88 3.04 19.01
CA VAL A 570 11.08 4.27 19.03
C VAL A 570 11.79 5.33 19.85
N SER A 571 12.00 6.50 19.24
CA SER A 571 12.45 7.73 19.89
C SER A 571 11.47 8.86 19.57
N ASN A 572 11.10 9.63 20.59
CA ASN A 572 10.28 10.84 20.41
C ASN A 572 11.13 12.11 20.30
N TYR A 573 12.46 11.97 20.26
CA TYR A 573 13.41 13.07 20.21
C TYR A 573 13.63 13.54 18.76
N VAL A 574 13.24 14.77 18.43
CA VAL A 574 13.64 15.41 17.17
C VAL A 574 14.02 16.84 17.47
N ARG A 575 15.29 17.16 17.21
CA ARG A 575 15.85 18.53 17.28
C ARG A 575 16.98 18.63 16.25
N PRO A 576 16.75 19.27 15.09
CA PRO A 576 17.77 19.40 14.04
C PRO A 576 19.11 19.96 14.53
N GLN A 577 19.10 20.83 15.54
CA GLN A 577 20.33 21.41 16.10
C GLN A 577 21.23 20.42 16.85
N ASN A 578 20.73 19.22 17.13
CA ASN A 578 21.46 18.14 17.78
C ASN A 578 21.68 16.92 16.86
N GLU A 579 21.40 17.07 15.56
CA GLU A 579 21.78 16.07 14.55
C GLU A 579 23.30 15.88 14.54
N GLY A 580 23.74 14.62 14.49
CA GLY A 580 25.12 14.16 14.61
C GLY A 580 25.64 14.07 16.05
N LYS A 581 24.95 14.65 17.03
CA LYS A 581 25.51 14.86 18.37
C LYS A 581 25.26 13.72 19.34
N ILE A 582 24.28 12.85 19.07
CA ILE A 582 23.92 11.75 19.97
C ILE A 582 23.64 10.50 19.14
N THR A 583 24.43 9.46 19.39
CA THR A 583 24.31 8.16 18.72
C THR A 583 23.48 7.22 19.58
N ILE A 584 22.45 6.63 18.97
CA ILE A 584 21.80 5.41 19.44
C ILE A 584 22.67 4.23 19.00
N ARG A 585 23.05 3.36 19.93
CA ARG A 585 23.82 2.15 19.64
C ARG A 585 23.08 0.91 20.13
N LEU A 586 22.90 -0.07 19.26
CA LEU A 586 22.39 -1.39 19.60
C LEU A 586 23.35 -2.45 19.07
N ARG A 587 23.94 -3.23 19.96
CA ARG A 587 24.62 -4.48 19.61
C ARG A 587 23.68 -5.65 19.89
N ALA A 588 23.47 -6.52 18.90
CA ALA A 588 22.73 -7.77 19.04
C ALA A 588 23.57 -8.90 18.43
N GLY A 589 24.15 -9.75 19.27
CA GLY A 589 25.15 -10.72 18.84
C GLY A 589 26.36 -10.03 18.22
N ASN A 590 26.70 -10.40 16.99
CA ASN A 590 27.83 -9.83 16.23
C ASN A 590 27.44 -8.62 15.38
N HIS A 591 26.18 -8.17 15.45
CA HIS A 591 25.71 -7.02 14.66
C HIS A 591 25.64 -5.77 15.53
N ILE A 592 26.09 -4.66 14.97
CA ILE A 592 25.97 -3.33 15.58
C ILE A 592 25.08 -2.49 14.67
N PHE A 593 24.02 -1.95 15.24
CA PHE A 593 23.19 -0.91 14.67
C PHE A 593 23.54 0.43 15.32
N THR A 594 23.70 1.46 14.49
CA THR A 594 23.84 2.85 14.93
C THR A 594 22.85 3.75 14.19
N ASP A 595 22.25 4.68 14.93
CA ASP A 595 21.40 5.73 14.36
C ASP A 595 21.55 7.02 15.15
N ASP A 596 21.12 8.13 14.56
CA ASP A 596 21.17 9.43 15.19
C ASP A 596 19.86 9.72 15.93
N LEU A 597 19.97 10.00 17.23
CA LEU A 597 18.81 10.26 18.08
C LEU A 597 17.92 11.40 17.57
N ALA A 598 18.49 12.38 16.87
CA ALA A 598 17.80 13.60 16.45
C ALA A 598 17.22 13.57 15.03
N ARG A 599 17.49 12.51 14.25
CA ARG A 599 17.22 12.45 12.80
C ARG A 599 15.75 12.25 12.43
N SER A 600 15.00 11.42 13.17
CA SER A 600 13.59 11.15 12.86
C SER A 600 12.76 10.70 14.07
N LYS A 601 11.45 10.97 14.01
CA LYS A 601 10.42 10.45 14.94
C LYS A 601 9.83 9.12 14.48
N GLU A 602 10.19 8.66 13.28
CA GLU A 602 9.68 7.42 12.73
C GLU A 602 10.25 6.22 13.50
N PRO A 603 9.43 5.21 13.83
CA PRO A 603 9.93 3.97 14.38
C PRO A 603 10.92 3.28 13.43
N VAL A 604 12.06 2.85 13.96
CA VAL A 604 13.02 2.04 13.21
C VAL A 604 12.66 0.57 13.39
N MET A 605 12.32 -0.09 12.30
CA MET A 605 12.06 -1.53 12.27
C MET A 605 13.38 -2.26 12.09
N LEU A 606 13.72 -3.14 13.03
CA LEU A 606 14.89 -4.00 12.97
C LEU A 606 14.44 -5.45 12.83
N ARG A 607 15.08 -6.23 11.96
CA ARG A 607 14.86 -7.68 11.84
C ARG A 607 16.15 -8.42 12.09
N LEU A 608 16.18 -9.23 13.15
CA LEU A 608 17.35 -10.02 13.53
C LEU A 608 17.11 -11.49 13.18
N ARG A 609 17.87 -12.03 12.24
CA ARG A 609 17.89 -13.45 11.91
C ARG A 609 18.90 -14.19 12.78
N THR A 610 18.47 -15.28 13.39
CA THR A 610 19.30 -16.09 14.28
C THR A 610 19.74 -17.38 13.60
N SER A 611 20.90 -17.91 13.99
CA SER A 611 21.40 -19.22 13.55
C SER A 611 20.93 -20.38 14.44
N GLY A 612 19.85 -20.20 15.21
CA GLY A 612 19.37 -21.20 16.18
C GLY A 612 19.95 -21.10 17.59
N SER A 613 20.64 -20.00 17.93
CA SER A 613 21.14 -19.75 19.30
C SER A 613 19.99 -19.43 20.27
N LEU A 614 20.03 -19.99 21.48
CA LEU A 614 19.00 -19.75 22.52
C LEU A 614 19.16 -18.41 23.25
N GLU A 615 20.35 -17.82 23.21
CA GLU A 615 20.70 -16.61 23.93
C GLU A 615 21.51 -15.69 23.00
N ILE A 616 21.06 -14.44 22.88
CA ILE A 616 21.72 -13.42 22.06
C ILE A 616 22.14 -12.27 22.99
N PRO A 617 23.44 -11.96 23.11
CA PRO A 617 23.87 -10.83 23.92
C PRO A 617 23.39 -9.52 23.29
N VAL A 618 22.81 -8.64 24.10
CA VAL A 618 22.29 -7.33 23.71
C VAL A 618 22.94 -6.24 24.54
N ASP A 619 23.50 -5.23 23.88
CA ASP A 619 23.97 -3.99 24.50
C ASP A 619 23.28 -2.80 23.80
N PHE A 620 22.48 -2.04 24.53
CA PHE A 620 21.64 -0.98 24.00
C PHE A 620 21.85 0.32 24.77
N GLY A 621 22.28 1.38 24.09
CA GLY A 621 22.71 2.61 24.76
C GLY A 621 22.66 3.87 23.92
N LEU A 622 22.99 4.97 24.59
CA LEU A 622 23.16 6.31 24.01
C LEU A 622 24.57 6.83 24.30
N THR A 623 25.22 7.37 23.27
CA THR A 623 26.53 8.04 23.38
C THR A 623 26.39 9.49 22.95
N VAL A 624 26.90 10.41 23.77
CA VAL A 624 26.94 11.85 23.45
C VAL A 624 28.26 12.16 22.74
N ASN A 625 28.20 12.39 21.43
CA ASN A 625 29.37 12.69 20.59
C ASN A 625 29.81 14.15 20.74
N GLU A 626 28.84 15.06 20.83
CA GLU A 626 29.09 16.51 20.84
C GLU A 626 28.23 17.26 21.87
N ARG A 627 28.57 18.52 22.12
CA ARG A 627 27.88 19.36 23.09
C ARG A 627 26.46 19.65 22.61
N CYS A 628 25.49 19.21 23.41
CA CYS A 628 24.07 19.44 23.16
C CYS A 628 23.56 20.67 23.94
N TYR A 629 22.46 21.28 23.48
CA TYR A 629 21.85 22.42 24.17
C TYR A 629 21.26 22.02 25.53
N PRO A 630 21.50 22.77 26.62
CA PRO A 630 20.88 22.50 27.91
C PRO A 630 19.34 22.59 27.86
N ALA A 631 18.65 21.62 28.44
CA ALA A 631 17.19 21.62 28.55
C ALA A 631 16.74 20.78 29.77
N GLN A 632 15.75 21.26 30.53
CA GLN A 632 15.21 20.48 31.67
C GLN A 632 14.53 19.17 31.24
N SER A 633 14.19 19.04 29.96
CA SER A 633 13.37 17.97 29.44
C SER A 633 14.15 16.79 28.83
N TRP A 634 15.49 16.82 28.87
CA TRP A 634 16.36 15.75 28.38
C TRP A 634 16.04 14.36 28.93
N PRO A 635 15.83 14.15 30.25
CA PRO A 635 15.51 12.82 30.78
C PRO A 635 14.21 12.23 30.21
N ARG A 636 13.25 13.08 29.83
CA ARG A 636 11.98 12.64 29.25
C ARG A 636 12.08 12.43 27.74
N TYR A 637 12.69 13.36 27.01
CA TYR A 637 12.69 13.33 25.55
C TYR A 637 13.79 12.48 24.94
N SER A 638 14.92 12.28 25.61
CA SER A 638 15.98 11.37 25.12
C SER A 638 15.65 9.88 25.29
N ARG A 639 14.44 9.56 25.74
CA ARG A 639 14.02 8.19 25.94
C ARG A 639 13.89 7.46 24.60
N VAL A 640 14.71 6.44 24.43
CA VAL A 640 14.62 5.47 23.33
C VAL A 640 14.12 4.14 23.88
N SER A 641 13.20 3.54 23.15
CA SER A 641 12.56 2.28 23.53
C SER A 641 12.83 1.24 22.44
N LEU A 642 13.47 0.13 22.80
CA LEU A 642 13.64 -1.04 21.94
C LEU A 642 12.63 -2.10 22.37
N ARG A 643 11.77 -2.56 21.47
CA ARG A 643 10.68 -3.51 21.75
C ARG A 643 10.79 -4.74 20.87
N VAL A 644 10.48 -5.91 21.44
CA VAL A 644 10.26 -7.16 20.70
C VAL A 644 8.79 -7.21 20.30
N GLU A 645 8.51 -7.21 19.00
CA GLU A 645 7.16 -7.31 18.48
C GLU A 645 6.77 -8.78 18.27
N GLU A 646 7.48 -9.46 17.37
CA GLU A 646 7.14 -10.80 16.89
C GLU A 646 8.40 -11.64 16.64
N VAL A 647 8.23 -12.97 16.72
CA VAL A 647 9.26 -13.96 16.40
C VAL A 647 8.66 -14.93 15.39
N HIS A 648 9.28 -15.04 14.22
CA HIS A 648 8.83 -15.92 13.14
C HIS A 648 9.81 -17.09 12.99
N ASP A 649 9.29 -18.32 12.94
CA ASP A 649 10.09 -19.48 12.56
C ASP A 649 10.47 -19.37 11.07
N ILE A 650 11.72 -19.71 10.74
CA ILE A 650 12.22 -19.73 9.37
C ILE A 650 12.45 -21.18 8.95
N GLU A 651 11.87 -21.61 7.83
CA GLU A 651 12.03 -22.96 7.28
C GLU A 651 13.32 -23.14 6.47
N ASP A 652 13.91 -22.04 6.01
CA ASP A 652 15.10 -21.99 5.17
C ASP A 652 16.41 -22.19 5.97
N ARG A 653 17.35 -22.94 5.38
CA ARG A 653 18.73 -23.17 5.89
C ARG A 653 19.77 -22.30 5.15
N GLY A 654 19.36 -21.13 4.64
CA GLY A 654 20.22 -20.11 4.01
C GLY A 654 21.06 -19.25 4.98
N PRO A 655 22.06 -18.48 4.49
CA PRO A 655 23.31 -18.24 5.22
C PRO A 655 23.29 -17.05 6.21
N VAL A 656 23.89 -17.30 7.38
CA VAL A 656 24.46 -16.38 8.41
C VAL A 656 23.48 -15.46 9.16
N PRO A 657 23.63 -15.28 10.50
CA PRO A 657 22.89 -14.25 11.23
C PRO A 657 23.04 -12.89 10.55
N ALA A 658 21.93 -12.17 10.45
CA ALA A 658 21.85 -10.88 9.79
C ALA A 658 20.91 -9.95 10.56
N LEU A 659 21.30 -8.69 10.67
CA LEU A 659 20.47 -7.63 11.21
C LEU A 659 20.08 -6.68 10.07
N PHE A 660 18.79 -6.57 9.80
CA PHE A 660 18.23 -5.58 8.89
C PHE A 660 17.66 -4.41 9.70
N ALA A 661 17.73 -3.19 9.16
CA ALA A 661 17.14 -1.99 9.76
C ALA A 661 16.46 -1.15 8.68
N SER A 662 15.29 -0.57 8.98
CA SER A 662 14.55 0.30 8.05
C SER A 662 15.19 1.68 7.86
N SER A 663 16.08 2.08 8.78
CA SER A 663 16.91 3.30 8.77
C SER A 663 18.21 3.03 9.54
N GLY A 664 19.10 4.01 9.68
CA GLY A 664 20.36 3.86 10.40
C GLY A 664 21.42 3.05 9.62
N VAL A 665 22.52 2.69 10.29
CA VAL A 665 23.64 1.94 9.73
C VAL A 665 23.81 0.64 10.50
N VAL A 666 23.94 -0.48 9.79
CA VAL A 666 24.27 -1.80 10.37
C VAL A 666 25.67 -2.23 9.95
N SER A 667 26.48 -2.67 10.91
CA SER A 667 27.80 -3.25 10.71
C SER A 667 27.93 -4.59 11.43
N VAL A 668 28.89 -5.41 11.00
CA VAL A 668 29.18 -6.74 11.57
C VAL A 668 30.56 -6.73 12.19
N ILE A 669 30.70 -7.25 13.41
CA ILE A 669 31.98 -7.46 14.07
C ILE A 669 32.62 -8.73 13.49
N PRO A 670 33.84 -8.67 12.92
CA PRO A 670 34.57 -9.87 12.48
C PRO A 670 34.82 -10.83 13.65
N VAL A 671 34.73 -12.13 13.41
CA VAL A 671 34.80 -13.18 14.45
C VAL A 671 36.22 -13.34 15.06
N GLU A 672 37.25 -12.69 14.51
CA GLU A 672 38.66 -12.88 14.93
C GLU A 672 39.08 -12.16 16.24
N ASP A 673 38.20 -11.40 16.91
CA ASP A 673 38.59 -10.61 18.10
C ASP A 673 38.03 -11.14 19.44
N GLN A 674 37.49 -12.36 19.49
CA GLN A 674 37.04 -12.97 20.76
C GLN A 674 38.11 -13.83 21.46
N GLU A 675 39.20 -14.22 20.79
CA GLU A 675 40.28 -14.99 21.43
C GLU A 675 41.41 -14.11 22.02
N SER A 676 41.46 -12.81 21.71
CA SER A 676 42.53 -11.91 22.18
C SER A 676 42.29 -11.29 23.57
N ARG A 677 41.14 -11.55 24.21
CA ARG A 677 40.84 -11.15 25.60
C ARG A 677 40.77 -12.30 26.61
N GLY A 678 41.00 -13.54 26.18
CA GLY A 678 40.99 -14.73 27.03
C GLY A 678 42.37 -15.30 27.37
N ALA A 679 43.46 -14.73 26.86
CA ALA A 679 44.81 -15.30 26.96
C ALA A 679 45.84 -14.39 27.66
N SER A 680 45.41 -13.52 28.59
CA SER A 680 46.33 -12.71 29.40
C SER A 680 46.14 -12.78 30.91
N GLU A 681 45.36 -13.74 31.44
CA GLU A 681 45.16 -13.88 32.90
C GLU A 681 45.50 -15.24 33.51
N ASP A 682 46.11 -16.17 32.78
CA ASP A 682 46.58 -17.45 33.35
C ASP A 682 48.09 -17.68 33.11
N HIS A 683 48.93 -16.76 33.60
CA HIS A 683 50.32 -17.05 33.96
C HIS A 683 50.83 -16.03 34.98
N ASN A 684 50.41 -16.18 36.24
CA ASN A 684 51.27 -15.93 37.39
C ASN A 684 50.62 -16.42 38.68
N VAL A 685 50.74 -17.73 38.94
CA VAL A 685 50.79 -18.23 40.31
C VAL A 685 52.07 -19.05 40.46
N ALA A 686 52.84 -18.65 41.47
CA ALA A 686 53.93 -19.36 42.14
C ALA A 686 55.37 -18.95 41.79
N ALA A 687 55.83 -17.85 42.39
CA ALA A 687 57.17 -17.81 42.99
C ALA A 687 57.22 -16.80 44.16
N SER A 688 57.61 -17.32 45.34
CA SER A 688 58.18 -16.66 46.54
C SER A 688 57.38 -15.53 47.21
N LEU A 689 56.83 -15.69 48.43
CA LEU A 689 57.49 -15.85 49.74
C LEU A 689 58.50 -14.75 50.10
N ASP A 690 58.23 -14.17 51.27
CA ASP A 690 59.09 -13.43 52.19
C ASP A 690 59.18 -11.88 52.13
N SER A 691 58.88 -11.34 53.32
CA SER A 691 59.03 -9.98 53.90
C SER A 691 58.05 -8.87 53.51
#